data_AF-A0A8T4B3U6-F1
#
_entry.id   AF-A0A8T4B3U6-F1
#
_cell.length_a   1.000
_cell.length_b   1.000
_cell.length_c   1.000
_cell.angle_alpha   90.00
_cell.angle_beta   90.00
_cell.angle_gamma   90.00
#
_symmetry.space_group_name_H-M   'P 1'
#
loop_
_entity.id
_entity.type
_entity.pdbx_description
1 polymer ?
#
loop_
_entity_poly.entity_id
_entity_poly.type
_entity_poly.pdbx_seq_one_letter_code
_entity_poly.pdbx_strand_id
1 'polypeptide(L)'
;MRTKSNLILLSIGLLLALNISPFVMAQAGEDATPESMTRIMMLPPEAEVTGMHIDANGNFFVNAMHPDEDNYKATIGVINGIDWNDLPETVPELASSSSADDIWHGIRTSYGDYQVILQSGDALSEGGVAGGIYAADDESQILISKKPDYNAFVPLNVDATHGYLYTAWEDRPAGLSQLELEWDSSSSEWAVLSSKMLNLSSINGGWVFCFGSMSPWGSPLFSEELYFDNTQFWNDDSFRYHSDQTKLENYLGHYPNPYDYGYIVEIENATTAEPDFVRHLSMGRYSHENAAVMPDERTVYLTDDGYETVLFKFVANTAGDLSAGTLYGAKVTQDITRDSSVTGFDVEWMEMASSSNDEIRTWIDEYNGITADDFVPGQNSYITDDEINDWAEGRLNKDLNGDGTIGYANDDRVPFLESRKAAAALGATDEWSKMEGVAFNPNVPDSLYLAMSRIESAMTDGQDDIDVSLNSCGIVYRMAFGNGWDVNRIDPVISGGPYTSSAQYECDVNNLAGPDNLLVLDDGRLLIGEDTNKHESNMVWLWGEKSEPLEAAGNITVNSVQLRNTPSSNASTWGYNYQAEVDELQTGLTYTALIVVKDLETEEWKGIWWWNGIEENGEQYGHNFSLEKGCYSVLASLYESTDLSTDVKNATVLSDSEAEFIVGSGTCVDGIYSNEVFDSQEDMDDRTEDNVPGFGVLLSMVALLGAAMFTNRKR
;
A
#
# COMPACT_ATOMS: atom_id res chain seq x y z
N MET A 1 67.69 18.45 -9.80
CA MET A 1 67.99 19.88 -10.10
C MET A 1 66.67 20.66 -10.07
N ARG A 2 66.54 21.91 -9.59
CA ARG A 2 66.88 23.20 -10.27
C ARG A 2 66.47 23.17 -11.76
N THR A 3 65.63 24.08 -12.30
CA THR A 3 65.11 25.41 -11.87
C THR A 3 63.76 25.70 -12.57
N LYS A 4 62.80 26.50 -12.02
CA LYS A 4 62.52 27.95 -12.28
C LYS A 4 62.57 28.39 -13.76
N SER A 5 61.76 29.29 -14.34
CA SER A 5 60.67 30.24 -13.93
C SER A 5 60.20 31.04 -15.21
N ASN A 6 59.13 31.86 -15.35
CA ASN A 6 57.96 32.35 -14.56
C ASN A 6 56.99 33.17 -15.49
N LEU A 7 55.74 33.47 -15.03
CA LEU A 7 54.76 34.52 -15.52
C LEU A 7 54.14 34.36 -16.95
N ILE A 8 53.01 34.98 -17.37
CA ILE A 8 51.69 35.40 -16.82
C ILE A 8 50.94 36.25 -17.91
N LEU A 9 49.61 36.10 -18.03
CA LEU A 9 48.59 36.99 -18.68
C LEU A 9 48.74 37.49 -20.14
N LEU A 10 47.78 37.10 -21.00
CA LEU A 10 46.73 37.93 -21.66
C LEU A 10 45.97 36.99 -22.64
N SER A 11 44.66 36.97 -22.91
CA SER A 11 43.41 37.52 -22.38
C SER A 11 42.34 37.19 -23.45
N ILE A 12 41.12 36.82 -23.05
CA ILE A 12 39.88 36.84 -23.86
C ILE A 12 39.75 35.83 -25.03
N GLY A 13 38.77 34.91 -24.92
CA GLY A 13 37.73 34.90 -25.96
C GLY A 13 37.48 33.66 -26.84
N LEU A 14 37.41 32.43 -26.32
CA LEU A 14 36.39 31.44 -26.77
C LEU A 14 36.31 30.20 -25.85
N LEU A 15 35.19 30.03 -25.14
CA LEU A 15 34.60 28.77 -24.60
C LEU A 15 33.58 29.14 -23.51
N LEU A 16 32.30 29.32 -23.88
CA LEU A 16 31.19 29.46 -22.93
C LEU A 16 29.86 29.07 -23.61
N ALA A 17 29.70 27.77 -23.83
CA ALA A 17 28.45 27.08 -24.17
C ALA A 17 28.69 25.57 -23.98
N LEU A 18 27.66 24.84 -23.52
CA LEU A 18 27.66 23.44 -23.01
C LEU A 18 28.04 23.28 -21.53
N ASN A 19 27.31 22.36 -20.87
CA ASN A 19 27.46 21.88 -19.49
C ASN A 19 27.23 22.91 -18.37
N ILE A 20 26.04 23.52 -18.34
CA ILE A 20 25.32 23.78 -17.07
C ILE A 20 23.83 23.48 -17.29
N SER A 21 23.44 22.21 -17.21
CA SER A 21 22.07 21.90 -16.77
C SER A 21 22.07 22.08 -15.26
N PRO A 22 21.15 22.87 -14.68
CA PRO A 22 20.93 22.79 -13.25
C PRO A 22 20.35 21.39 -12.98
N PHE A 23 21.06 20.58 -12.20
CA PHE A 23 20.35 19.57 -11.40
C PHE A 23 19.46 20.35 -10.45
N VAL A 24 18.15 20.35 -10.73
CA VAL A 24 17.17 20.65 -9.69
C VAL A 24 17.11 19.41 -8.80
N MET A 25 18.14 19.28 -7.95
CA MET A 25 17.94 18.59 -6.68
C MET A 25 16.89 19.42 -5.95
N ALA A 26 15.66 18.90 -5.91
CA ALA A 26 14.64 19.42 -5.02
C ALA A 26 15.15 19.17 -3.61
N GLN A 27 15.79 20.19 -3.03
CA GLN A 27 16.24 20.16 -1.64
C GLN A 27 15.02 20.38 -0.74
N ALA A 28 14.15 19.37 -0.71
CA ALA A 28 13.33 19.10 0.47
C ALA A 28 14.26 19.04 1.69
N GLY A 29 13.79 19.52 2.84
CA GLY A 29 14.61 19.55 4.04
C GLY A 29 14.94 18.14 4.53
N GLU A 30 16.18 17.93 4.97
CA GLU A 30 16.66 16.70 5.64
C GLU A 30 16.04 16.51 7.06
N ASP A 31 14.83 17.06 7.27
CA ASP A 31 14.12 17.20 8.55
C ASP A 31 12.59 16.92 8.39
N ALA A 32 12.11 16.48 7.22
CA ALA A 32 10.67 16.41 6.90
C ALA A 32 10.25 15.15 6.14
N THR A 33 9.09 14.60 6.51
CA THR A 33 8.46 13.43 5.89
C THR A 33 8.05 13.70 4.42
N PRO A 34 8.19 12.75 3.48
CA PRO A 34 7.73 12.91 2.10
C PRO A 34 6.23 13.25 2.01
N GLU A 35 5.83 14.12 1.07
CA GLU A 35 4.43 14.58 0.95
C GLU A 35 3.40 13.45 0.66
N SER A 36 3.86 12.29 0.17
CA SER A 36 3.04 11.09 -0.07
C SER A 36 2.96 10.13 1.14
N MET A 37 3.64 10.44 2.24
CA MET A 37 3.75 9.61 3.44
C MET A 37 3.21 10.36 4.66
N THR A 38 2.48 9.67 5.53
CA THR A 38 2.04 10.18 6.83
C THR A 38 2.38 9.16 7.90
N ARG A 39 3.20 9.53 8.89
CA ARG A 39 3.46 8.70 10.07
C ARG A 39 2.20 8.65 10.92
N ILE A 40 1.48 7.53 10.94
CA ILE A 40 0.21 7.44 11.66
C ILE A 40 0.36 6.86 13.07
N MET A 41 1.33 5.96 13.30
CA MET A 41 1.61 5.33 14.59
C MET A 41 3.12 5.17 14.80
N MET A 42 3.55 5.15 16.07
CA MET A 42 4.87 4.69 16.51
C MET A 42 4.70 3.71 17.67
N LEU A 43 5.54 2.66 17.69
CA LEU A 43 5.55 1.62 18.72
C LEU A 43 6.55 1.90 19.85
N PRO A 44 6.63 1.06 20.90
CA PRO A 44 7.72 1.13 21.88
C PRO A 44 9.09 0.82 21.24
N PRO A 45 10.21 1.17 21.91
CA PRO A 45 11.53 0.75 21.48
C PRO A 45 11.67 -0.77 21.35
N GLU A 46 12.47 -1.18 20.36
CA GLU A 46 12.72 -2.57 19.95
C GLU A 46 11.48 -3.33 19.43
N ALA A 47 10.29 -2.74 19.42
CA ALA A 47 9.06 -3.39 19.00
C ALA A 47 8.87 -3.40 17.47
N GLU A 48 8.43 -4.52 16.90
CA GLU A 48 8.05 -4.65 15.49
C GLU A 48 6.53 -4.42 15.28
N VAL A 49 6.16 -3.88 14.11
CA VAL A 49 4.75 -3.69 13.72
C VAL A 49 4.23 -4.97 13.06
N THR A 50 3.41 -5.70 13.80
CA THR A 50 2.81 -6.95 13.33
C THR A 50 1.30 -6.96 13.55
N GLY A 51 0.61 -8.00 13.07
CA GLY A 51 -0.81 -8.18 13.32
C GLY A 51 -1.71 -7.11 12.70
N MET A 52 -1.31 -6.47 11.60
CA MET A 52 -2.14 -5.45 10.95
C MET A 52 -3.39 -6.06 10.30
N HIS A 53 -4.57 -5.66 10.75
CA HIS A 53 -5.86 -6.12 10.21
C HIS A 53 -6.94 -5.04 10.35
N ILE A 54 -7.73 -4.81 9.30
CA ILE A 54 -8.89 -3.91 9.32
C ILE A 54 -10.16 -4.71 9.05
N ASP A 55 -11.19 -4.55 9.88
CA ASP A 55 -12.49 -5.20 9.70
C ASP A 55 -13.45 -4.38 8.80
N ALA A 56 -14.63 -4.96 8.52
CA ALA A 56 -15.66 -4.34 7.69
C ALA A 56 -16.34 -3.09 8.32
N ASN A 57 -16.02 -2.76 9.58
CA ASN A 57 -16.45 -1.55 10.29
C ASN A 57 -15.30 -0.52 10.41
N GLY A 58 -14.14 -0.80 9.81
CA GLY A 58 -12.96 0.07 9.86
C GLY A 58 -12.16 -0.02 11.15
N ASN A 59 -12.35 -1.03 12.01
CA ASN A 59 -11.53 -1.20 13.22
C ASN A 59 -10.13 -1.73 12.84
N PHE A 60 -9.10 -0.91 13.05
CA PHE A 60 -7.71 -1.29 12.76
C PHE A 60 -7.06 -1.95 13.98
N PHE A 61 -6.94 -3.27 13.93
CA PHE A 61 -6.16 -4.10 14.85
C PHE A 61 -4.68 -4.06 14.44
N VAL A 62 -3.79 -3.91 15.43
CA VAL A 62 -2.32 -3.87 15.24
C VAL A 62 -1.64 -4.18 16.57
N ASN A 63 -0.49 -4.85 16.52
CA ASN A 63 0.26 -5.27 17.70
C ASN A 63 1.49 -4.38 17.95
N ALA A 64 2.10 -4.57 19.12
CA ALA A 64 3.52 -4.30 19.34
C ALA A 64 4.21 -5.61 19.69
N MET A 65 5.03 -6.13 18.77
CA MET A 65 5.71 -7.42 18.93
C MET A 65 7.03 -7.27 19.67
N HIS A 66 7.33 -8.21 20.58
CA HIS A 66 8.55 -8.33 21.42
C HIS A 66 9.32 -7.02 21.79
N PRO A 67 8.65 -5.98 22.34
CA PRO A 67 9.29 -4.74 22.76
C PRO A 67 10.27 -4.97 23.93
N ASP A 68 11.15 -3.99 24.17
CA ASP A 68 12.10 -3.94 25.30
C ASP A 68 11.49 -4.49 26.62
N GLU A 69 11.95 -5.68 27.00
CA GLU A 69 11.36 -6.48 28.08
C GLU A 69 11.55 -5.88 29.49
N ASP A 70 12.52 -4.97 29.67
CA ASP A 70 12.75 -4.32 30.96
C ASP A 70 11.68 -3.23 31.23
N ASN A 71 10.97 -2.77 30.19
CA ASN A 71 10.03 -1.64 30.27
C ASN A 71 8.61 -1.93 29.74
N TYR A 72 8.43 -2.85 28.79
CA TYR A 72 7.16 -3.07 28.08
C TYR A 72 6.73 -4.54 28.04
N LYS A 73 5.50 -4.77 27.56
CA LYS A 73 4.99 -6.10 27.20
C LYS A 73 4.62 -6.11 25.73
N ALA A 74 4.84 -7.24 25.07
CA ALA A 74 4.21 -7.53 23.79
C ALA A 74 2.67 -7.45 23.93
N THR A 75 2.02 -6.76 23.01
CA THR A 75 0.67 -6.22 23.19
C THR A 75 -0.17 -6.43 21.92
N ILE A 76 -1.41 -6.89 22.11
CA ILE A 76 -2.45 -6.97 21.08
C ILE A 76 -3.44 -5.83 21.33
N GLY A 77 -3.82 -5.10 20.30
CA GLY A 77 -4.72 -3.96 20.43
C GLY A 77 -5.41 -3.53 19.15
N VAL A 78 -6.17 -2.43 19.26
CA VAL A 78 -7.05 -1.90 18.21
C VAL A 78 -7.16 -0.38 18.34
N ILE A 79 -7.22 0.34 17.21
CA ILE A 79 -7.43 1.79 17.18
C ILE A 79 -8.94 2.08 17.12
N ASN A 80 -9.49 2.65 18.18
CA ASN A 80 -10.90 3.00 18.29
C ASN A 80 -11.20 4.43 17.81
N GLY A 81 -12.47 4.66 17.45
CA GLY A 81 -13.04 5.99 17.20
C GLY A 81 -12.86 6.53 15.79
N ILE A 82 -12.20 5.78 14.91
CA ILE A 82 -11.94 6.08 13.49
C ILE A 82 -12.46 4.91 12.66
N ASP A 83 -13.09 5.19 11.52
CA ASP A 83 -13.33 4.21 10.46
C ASP A 83 -12.12 4.25 9.51
N TRP A 84 -11.31 3.20 9.48
CA TRP A 84 -10.12 3.14 8.62
C TRP A 84 -10.44 2.80 7.15
N ASN A 85 -11.70 2.53 6.81
CA ASN A 85 -12.17 2.36 5.42
C ASN A 85 -12.71 3.69 4.84
N ASP A 86 -13.18 4.63 5.66
CA ASP A 86 -13.64 5.99 5.29
C ASP A 86 -12.73 7.10 5.87
N LEU A 87 -11.41 6.99 5.65
CA LEU A 87 -10.43 7.97 6.12
C LEU A 87 -10.55 9.31 5.37
N PRO A 88 -10.36 10.47 6.05
CA PRO A 88 -10.28 11.76 5.38
C PRO A 88 -9.06 11.85 4.46
N GLU A 89 -9.13 12.72 3.43
CA GLU A 89 -8.05 13.05 2.49
C GLU A 89 -6.71 13.35 3.21
N THR A 90 -6.77 14.13 4.31
CA THR A 90 -5.61 14.41 5.17
C THR A 90 -5.80 13.79 6.56
N VAL A 91 -4.95 12.82 6.89
CA VAL A 91 -4.78 12.31 8.27
C VAL A 91 -3.68 13.14 8.96
N PRO A 92 -3.78 13.47 10.26
CA PRO A 92 -2.70 14.17 10.97
C PRO A 92 -1.41 13.34 11.03
N GLU A 93 -0.24 13.98 10.88
CA GLU A 93 1.04 13.30 11.09
C GLU A 93 1.41 13.22 12.58
N LEU A 94 1.83 12.05 13.06
CA LEU A 94 2.45 11.88 14.37
C LEU A 94 3.88 12.42 14.36
N ALA A 95 4.23 13.26 15.32
CA ALA A 95 5.60 13.77 15.44
C ALA A 95 6.59 12.66 15.84
N SER A 96 7.69 12.53 15.08
CA SER A 96 8.81 11.61 15.35
C SER A 96 9.43 11.79 16.73
N SER A 97 9.42 13.01 17.28
CA SER A 97 9.77 13.25 18.68
C SER A 97 8.64 12.86 19.64
N SER A 98 8.97 12.09 20.68
CA SER A 98 8.11 11.74 21.81
C SER A 98 8.55 12.42 23.10
N SER A 99 7.63 12.62 24.03
CA SER A 99 7.91 12.93 25.44
C SER A 99 7.45 11.76 26.32
N ALA A 100 8.01 11.63 27.52
CA ALA A 100 7.70 10.51 28.41
C ALA A 100 6.22 10.42 28.85
N ASP A 101 5.46 11.51 28.74
CA ASP A 101 4.01 11.54 29.02
C ASP A 101 3.17 11.07 27.81
N ASP A 102 3.74 10.99 26.60
CA ASP A 102 3.10 10.45 25.39
C ASP A 102 3.23 8.91 25.30
N ILE A 103 4.10 8.30 26.10
CA ILE A 103 4.54 6.89 26.02
C ILE A 103 3.61 6.03 26.90
N TRP A 104 2.30 6.06 26.65
CA TRP A 104 1.36 5.18 27.37
C TRP A 104 1.46 3.75 26.82
N HIS A 105 2.11 2.87 27.58
CA HIS A 105 2.60 1.56 27.09
C HIS A 105 3.53 1.63 25.87
N GLY A 106 4.01 2.82 25.50
CA GLY A 106 4.92 3.08 24.38
C GLY A 106 4.28 3.19 22.99
N ILE A 107 3.01 2.82 22.83
CA ILE A 107 2.29 2.93 21.55
C ILE A 107 1.67 4.33 21.44
N ARG A 108 1.87 4.98 20.29
CA ARG A 108 1.40 6.35 20.00
C ARG A 108 0.64 6.37 18.68
N THR A 109 -0.56 6.95 18.67
CA THR A 109 -1.36 7.21 17.46
C THR A 109 -1.43 8.72 17.15
N SER A 110 -1.55 9.05 15.86
CA SER A 110 -1.93 10.38 15.37
C SER A 110 -3.43 10.62 15.34
N TYR A 111 -4.18 9.54 15.11
CA TYR A 111 -5.59 9.54 14.76
C TYR A 111 -6.24 8.29 15.35
N GLY A 112 -7.30 8.48 16.13
CA GLY A 112 -7.91 7.41 16.95
C GLY A 112 -7.16 7.11 18.24
N ASP A 113 -7.87 6.47 19.17
CA ASP A 113 -7.37 6.11 20.50
C ASP A 113 -7.02 4.61 20.53
N TYR A 114 -5.77 4.26 20.83
CA TYR A 114 -5.34 2.86 20.88
C TYR A 114 -5.78 2.16 22.17
N GLN A 115 -6.55 1.08 22.03
CA GLN A 115 -6.98 0.21 23.11
C GLN A 115 -6.09 -1.03 23.18
N VAL A 116 -5.56 -1.33 24.39
CA VAL A 116 -4.97 -2.62 24.73
C VAL A 116 -6.09 -3.66 24.92
N ILE A 117 -6.05 -4.74 24.13
CA ILE A 117 -6.98 -5.87 24.23
C ILE A 117 -6.39 -6.96 25.13
N LEU A 118 -5.11 -7.30 24.94
CA LEU A 118 -4.41 -8.34 25.69
C LEU A 118 -2.89 -8.10 25.68
N GLN A 119 -2.15 -8.48 26.73
CA GLN A 119 -0.69 -8.47 26.72
C GLN A 119 -0.11 -9.83 27.10
N SER A 120 1.09 -10.16 26.60
CA SER A 120 1.76 -11.43 26.87
C SER A 120 1.86 -11.73 28.38
N GLY A 121 1.62 -12.98 28.77
CA GLY A 121 1.59 -13.42 30.16
C GLY A 121 0.37 -12.97 30.99
N ASP A 122 -0.61 -12.27 30.42
CA ASP A 122 -1.89 -12.01 31.10
C ASP A 122 -2.72 -13.29 31.24
N ALA A 123 -3.47 -13.42 32.33
CA ALA A 123 -4.26 -14.62 32.61
C ALA A 123 -5.50 -14.72 31.72
N LEU A 124 -5.66 -15.84 31.02
CA LEU A 124 -6.78 -16.10 30.13
C LEU A 124 -7.99 -16.66 30.90
N SER A 125 -9.19 -16.44 30.38
CA SER A 125 -10.44 -16.74 31.09
C SER A 125 -10.76 -18.25 31.15
N GLU A 126 -10.45 -19.00 30.09
CA GLU A 126 -10.52 -20.48 30.09
C GLU A 126 -9.27 -21.14 30.71
N GLY A 127 -8.27 -20.35 31.11
CA GLY A 127 -7.03 -20.81 31.75
C GLY A 127 -5.79 -20.67 30.88
N GLY A 128 -4.63 -20.83 31.51
CA GLY A 128 -3.34 -20.50 30.91
C GLY A 128 -3.05 -18.98 30.91
N VAL A 129 -2.11 -18.56 30.07
CA VAL A 129 -1.74 -17.14 29.87
C VAL A 129 -1.60 -16.81 28.40
N ALA A 130 -1.75 -15.53 28.05
CA ALA A 130 -1.53 -15.01 26.70
C ALA A 130 -0.11 -15.32 26.21
N GLY A 131 0.01 -15.87 25.01
CA GLY A 131 1.27 -16.39 24.46
C GLY A 131 1.80 -17.65 25.14
N GLY A 132 1.07 -18.24 26.10
CA GLY A 132 1.46 -19.50 26.72
C GLY A 132 1.36 -20.66 25.73
N ILE A 133 2.44 -21.40 25.54
CA ILE A 133 2.46 -22.59 24.68
C ILE A 133 2.61 -23.83 25.56
N TYR A 134 1.76 -24.83 25.32
CA TYR A 134 1.54 -25.97 26.20
C TYR A 134 1.67 -27.29 25.42
N ALA A 135 2.25 -28.32 26.03
CA ALA A 135 2.39 -29.65 25.43
C ALA A 135 1.04 -30.33 25.20
N ALA A 136 0.91 -31.05 24.09
CA ALA A 136 -0.37 -31.65 23.66
C ALA A 136 -0.75 -32.92 24.43
N ASP A 137 0.16 -33.54 25.19
CA ASP A 137 -0.05 -34.81 25.89
C ASP A 137 -0.29 -34.66 27.41
N ASP A 138 0.36 -33.68 28.06
CA ASP A 138 0.26 -33.45 29.52
C ASP A 138 -0.11 -32.02 29.95
N GLU A 139 -0.39 -31.12 28.99
CA GLU A 139 -0.73 -29.70 29.20
C GLU A 139 0.38 -28.88 29.91
N SER A 140 1.62 -29.40 30.01
CA SER A 140 2.72 -28.66 30.63
C SER A 140 3.18 -27.46 29.79
N GLN A 141 3.54 -26.37 30.46
CA GLN A 141 3.92 -25.13 29.80
C GLN A 141 5.36 -25.19 29.27
N ILE A 142 5.53 -25.03 27.96
CA ILE A 142 6.81 -25.02 27.25
C ILE A 142 7.43 -23.63 27.30
N LEU A 143 6.66 -22.58 26.95
CA LEU A 143 7.12 -21.19 26.95
C LEU A 143 5.99 -20.17 27.17
N ILE A 144 6.37 -18.89 27.26
CA ILE A 144 5.48 -17.73 27.05
C ILE A 144 6.08 -16.94 25.90
N SER A 145 5.39 -16.91 24.78
CA SER A 145 5.78 -16.10 23.63
C SER A 145 5.54 -14.63 23.91
N LYS A 146 6.40 -13.80 23.34
CA LYS A 146 6.29 -12.33 23.30
C LYS A 146 6.11 -11.86 21.86
N LYS A 147 5.76 -12.77 20.96
CA LYS A 147 5.68 -12.51 19.52
C LYS A 147 4.23 -12.64 18.99
N PRO A 148 3.26 -11.83 19.45
CA PRO A 148 1.92 -11.83 18.86
C PRO A 148 1.99 -11.23 17.45
N ASP A 149 1.51 -11.96 16.45
CA ASP A 149 1.53 -11.54 15.04
C ASP A 149 0.12 -11.50 14.43
N TYR A 150 -0.15 -12.16 13.29
CA TYR A 150 -1.34 -11.89 12.49
C TYR A 150 -2.64 -11.86 13.31
N ASN A 151 -3.40 -10.78 13.17
CA ASN A 151 -4.72 -10.65 13.74
C ASN A 151 -5.77 -10.98 12.67
N ALA A 152 -6.79 -11.76 13.04
CA ALA A 152 -7.95 -12.01 12.19
C ALA A 152 -9.23 -11.85 12.99
N PHE A 153 -10.02 -10.80 12.69
CA PHE A 153 -11.33 -10.61 13.31
C PHE A 153 -12.43 -11.28 12.47
N VAL A 154 -13.11 -12.25 13.06
CA VAL A 154 -14.18 -13.04 12.43
C VAL A 154 -15.52 -12.67 13.08
N PRO A 155 -16.41 -11.93 12.39
CA PRO A 155 -17.65 -11.45 12.99
C PRO A 155 -18.69 -12.56 13.20
N LEU A 156 -19.33 -12.54 14.37
CA LEU A 156 -20.43 -13.43 14.76
C LEU A 156 -21.82 -12.80 14.54
N ASN A 157 -21.88 -11.49 14.26
CA ASN A 157 -23.09 -10.77 13.90
C ASN A 157 -22.92 -9.94 12.62
N VAL A 158 -24.04 -9.61 11.95
CA VAL A 158 -24.05 -8.86 10.67
C VAL A 158 -23.50 -7.45 10.82
N ASP A 159 -23.65 -6.85 12.01
CA ASP A 159 -23.19 -5.50 12.33
C ASP A 159 -21.71 -5.48 12.79
N ALA A 160 -20.97 -6.59 12.68
CA ALA A 160 -19.56 -6.77 13.06
C ALA A 160 -19.15 -6.11 14.40
N THR A 161 -20.01 -6.25 15.41
CA THR A 161 -19.86 -5.71 16.78
C THR A 161 -19.73 -6.80 17.84
N HIS A 162 -19.80 -8.07 17.44
CA HIS A 162 -19.47 -9.24 18.24
C HIS A 162 -18.72 -10.22 17.33
N GLY A 163 -17.57 -10.74 17.76
CA GLY A 163 -16.69 -11.55 16.91
C GLY A 163 -15.61 -12.32 17.68
N TYR A 164 -14.89 -13.19 16.98
CA TYR A 164 -13.65 -13.78 17.46
C TYR A 164 -12.45 -13.05 16.86
N LEU A 165 -11.57 -12.52 17.70
CA LEU A 165 -10.21 -12.13 17.30
C LEU A 165 -9.29 -13.34 17.48
N TYR A 166 -8.74 -13.83 16.38
CA TYR A 166 -7.62 -14.76 16.38
C TYR A 166 -6.31 -13.98 16.32
N THR A 167 -5.30 -14.39 17.07
CA THR A 167 -3.95 -13.80 17.00
C THR A 167 -2.87 -14.88 16.98
N ALA A 168 -1.99 -14.81 16.00
CA ALA A 168 -0.81 -15.67 15.87
C ALA A 168 0.20 -15.44 17.01
N TRP A 169 1.03 -16.43 17.29
CA TRP A 169 2.21 -16.27 18.13
C TRP A 169 3.41 -16.92 17.45
N GLU A 170 4.30 -16.08 16.92
CA GLU A 170 5.44 -16.39 16.05
C GLU A 170 6.59 -17.05 16.84
N ASP A 171 6.36 -18.27 17.33
CA ASP A 171 7.33 -18.99 18.14
C ASP A 171 7.61 -20.40 17.59
N ARG A 172 8.52 -21.13 18.24
CA ARG A 172 8.86 -22.51 17.86
C ARG A 172 8.68 -23.41 19.08
N PRO A 173 7.59 -24.20 19.21
CA PRO A 173 6.39 -24.26 18.33
C PRO A 173 5.61 -22.94 18.32
N ALA A 174 4.78 -22.72 17.30
CA ALA A 174 3.86 -21.58 17.24
C ALA A 174 2.72 -21.71 18.25
N GLY A 175 2.14 -20.57 18.61
CA GLY A 175 0.89 -20.49 19.34
C GLY A 175 -0.19 -19.78 18.53
N LEU A 176 -1.45 -19.93 18.93
CA LEU A 176 -2.58 -19.22 18.34
C LEU A 176 -3.60 -18.97 19.46
N SER A 177 -4.01 -17.72 19.67
CA SER A 177 -5.05 -17.36 20.63
C SER A 177 -6.38 -17.05 19.96
N GLN A 178 -7.47 -17.28 20.69
CA GLN A 178 -8.82 -16.85 20.33
C GLN A 178 -9.39 -16.02 21.47
N LEU A 179 -9.89 -14.82 21.15
CA LEU A 179 -10.58 -13.92 22.06
C LEU A 179 -11.98 -13.63 21.51
N GLU A 180 -13.01 -13.74 22.33
CA GLU A 180 -14.36 -13.29 21.99
C GLU A 180 -14.53 -11.83 22.39
N LEU A 181 -14.80 -10.95 21.41
CA LEU A 181 -14.90 -9.51 21.62
C LEU A 181 -16.33 -9.02 21.35
N GLU A 182 -16.87 -8.16 22.22
CA GLU A 182 -18.15 -7.45 22.03
C GLU A 182 -17.94 -5.94 22.22
N TRP A 183 -18.49 -5.12 21.33
CA TRP A 183 -18.33 -3.66 21.36
C TRP A 183 -19.24 -2.98 22.40
N ASP A 184 -18.65 -2.40 23.46
CA ASP A 184 -19.40 -1.63 24.45
C ASP A 184 -19.54 -0.16 24.00
N SER A 185 -20.66 0.12 23.31
CA SER A 185 -21.08 1.47 22.92
C SER A 185 -21.23 2.50 24.05
N SER A 186 -21.07 2.12 25.32
CA SER A 186 -21.10 3.03 26.49
C SER A 186 -19.71 3.48 26.97
N SER A 187 -18.66 2.71 26.70
CA SER A 187 -17.25 3.12 26.83
C SER A 187 -16.64 3.58 25.50
N SER A 188 -17.14 3.06 24.36
CA SER A 188 -16.47 3.09 23.05
C SER A 188 -15.17 2.26 23.04
N GLU A 189 -15.25 1.08 23.67
CA GLU A 189 -14.15 0.11 23.77
C GLU A 189 -14.68 -1.31 23.53
N TRP A 190 -13.82 -2.21 23.06
CA TRP A 190 -14.09 -3.64 22.93
C TRP A 190 -13.95 -4.36 24.27
N ALA A 191 -14.94 -5.14 24.66
CA ALA A 191 -14.92 -5.98 25.85
C ALA A 191 -14.52 -7.43 25.50
N VAL A 192 -13.49 -7.96 26.16
CA VAL A 192 -13.11 -9.37 26.07
C VAL A 192 -14.07 -10.21 26.91
N LEU A 193 -14.91 -11.02 26.26
CA LEU A 193 -15.91 -11.89 26.90
C LEU A 193 -15.34 -13.25 27.29
N SER A 194 -14.57 -13.87 26.39
CA SER A 194 -13.84 -15.12 26.60
C SER A 194 -12.48 -15.09 25.90
N SER A 195 -11.55 -15.94 26.33
CA SER A 195 -10.15 -15.89 25.89
C SER A 195 -9.41 -17.19 26.21
N LYS A 196 -8.70 -17.74 25.22
CA LYS A 196 -7.90 -18.97 25.32
C LYS A 196 -6.75 -19.04 24.31
N MET A 197 -5.81 -19.95 24.56
CA MET A 197 -4.90 -20.49 23.55
C MET A 197 -5.58 -21.70 22.88
N LEU A 198 -5.37 -21.89 21.58
CA LEU A 198 -5.96 -23.00 20.81
C LEU A 198 -5.05 -24.23 20.78
N ASN A 199 -5.66 -25.41 20.65
CA ASN A 199 -4.95 -26.68 20.57
C ASN A 199 -4.71 -27.07 19.11
N LEU A 200 -3.45 -26.94 18.67
CA LEU A 200 -3.01 -27.21 17.29
C LEU A 200 -2.64 -28.69 17.04
N SER A 201 -2.89 -29.61 17.98
CA SER A 201 -2.46 -31.02 17.86
C SER A 201 -3.14 -31.80 16.73
N SER A 202 -4.26 -31.32 16.16
CA SER A 202 -4.87 -31.87 14.95
C SER A 202 -4.00 -31.70 13.69
N ILE A 203 -3.08 -30.74 13.70
CA ILE A 203 -2.12 -30.46 12.63
C ILE A 203 -0.67 -30.62 13.11
N ASN A 204 -0.41 -31.50 14.08
CA ASN A 204 0.93 -31.71 14.67
C ASN A 204 1.56 -30.43 15.26
N GLY A 205 0.76 -29.49 15.77
CA GLY A 205 1.25 -28.20 16.25
C GLY A 205 1.39 -27.18 15.11
N GLY A 206 2.09 -26.08 15.37
CA GLY A 206 2.43 -25.06 14.36
C GLY A 206 3.89 -24.63 14.47
N TRP A 207 4.39 -23.95 13.46
CA TRP A 207 5.77 -23.46 13.38
C TRP A 207 5.79 -22.02 12.91
N VAL A 208 6.20 -21.08 13.76
CA VAL A 208 6.44 -19.66 13.40
C VAL A 208 5.23 -19.04 12.67
N PHE A 209 4.08 -18.93 13.34
CA PHE A 209 2.94 -18.21 12.76
C PHE A 209 3.23 -16.71 12.72
N CYS A 210 3.62 -16.21 11.54
CA CYS A 210 3.98 -14.81 11.27
C CYS A 210 2.74 -14.02 10.82
N PHE A 211 2.83 -13.21 9.75
CA PHE A 211 1.68 -12.52 9.15
C PHE A 211 0.66 -13.48 8.49
N GLY A 212 -0.33 -12.93 7.78
CA GLY A 212 -1.46 -13.70 7.27
C GLY A 212 -2.42 -12.88 6.42
N SER A 213 -3.63 -13.41 6.22
CA SER A 213 -4.70 -12.76 5.45
C SER A 213 -6.10 -13.28 5.81
N MET A 214 -7.12 -12.69 5.21
CA MET A 214 -8.47 -13.25 5.14
C MET A 214 -8.74 -13.75 3.71
N SER A 215 -9.27 -14.97 3.60
CA SER A 215 -9.79 -15.48 2.33
C SER A 215 -11.08 -14.75 1.91
N PRO A 216 -11.44 -14.72 0.61
CA PRO A 216 -12.70 -14.14 0.12
C PRO A 216 -13.98 -14.73 0.74
N TRP A 217 -13.92 -15.95 1.29
CA TRP A 217 -15.03 -16.61 2.00
C TRP A 217 -15.04 -16.37 3.51
N GLY A 218 -14.08 -15.61 4.06
CA GLY A 218 -14.06 -15.18 5.46
C GLY A 218 -13.36 -16.13 6.43
N SER A 219 -12.63 -17.14 5.95
CA SER A 219 -11.68 -17.89 6.78
C SER A 219 -10.36 -17.13 6.94
N PRO A 220 -9.82 -17.03 8.16
CA PRO A 220 -8.44 -16.62 8.41
C PRO A 220 -7.42 -17.57 7.78
N LEU A 221 -6.35 -17.01 7.22
CA LEU A 221 -5.17 -17.71 6.71
C LEU A 221 -3.93 -17.23 7.49
N PHE A 222 -3.21 -18.17 8.10
CA PHE A 222 -1.99 -17.95 8.87
C PHE A 222 -0.80 -18.62 8.18
N SER A 223 0.40 -18.07 8.32
CA SER A 223 1.57 -18.52 7.55
C SER A 223 2.63 -19.12 8.47
N GLU A 224 3.16 -20.30 8.12
CA GLU A 224 4.34 -20.85 8.80
C GLU A 224 5.63 -20.37 8.14
N GLU A 225 6.34 -19.51 8.86
CA GLU A 225 7.56 -18.81 8.45
C GLU A 225 8.81 -19.54 9.02
N LEU A 226 10.02 -19.08 8.70
CA LEU A 226 11.35 -19.56 9.07
C LEU A 226 11.41 -21.08 9.17
N TYR A 227 10.88 -21.71 8.13
CA TYR A 227 10.88 -23.14 7.94
C TYR A 227 12.32 -23.66 7.85
N PHE A 228 12.50 -24.96 8.09
CA PHE A 228 13.85 -25.53 8.04
C PHE A 228 14.24 -25.85 6.58
N ASP A 229 14.88 -24.84 5.98
CA ASP A 229 15.47 -24.81 4.64
C ASP A 229 16.53 -25.92 4.41
N ASN A 230 17.36 -26.16 5.42
CA ASN A 230 18.52 -27.05 5.39
C ASN A 230 18.16 -28.50 5.77
N THR A 231 17.05 -29.03 5.26
CA THR A 231 16.40 -30.31 5.67
C THR A 231 17.35 -31.46 6.01
N GLN A 232 18.43 -31.64 5.24
CA GLN A 232 19.53 -32.59 5.51
C GLN A 232 20.13 -32.58 6.94
N PHE A 233 20.01 -31.48 7.68
CA PHE A 233 20.53 -31.32 9.05
C PHE A 233 19.44 -31.31 10.13
N TRP A 234 18.16 -31.58 9.81
CA TRP A 234 17.07 -31.53 10.81
C TRP A 234 17.34 -32.46 11.98
N ASN A 235 17.81 -33.68 11.68
CA ASN A 235 18.16 -34.71 12.65
C ASN A 235 19.63 -34.64 13.17
N ASP A 236 20.41 -33.62 12.81
CA ASP A 236 21.75 -33.41 13.40
C ASP A 236 21.62 -32.80 14.81
N ASP A 237 21.96 -33.57 15.85
CA ASP A 237 21.92 -33.14 17.26
C ASP A 237 22.91 -32.00 17.60
N SER A 238 23.84 -31.72 16.67
CA SER A 238 24.80 -30.63 16.77
C SER A 238 24.43 -29.39 15.95
N PHE A 239 23.31 -29.41 15.21
CA PHE A 239 22.89 -28.25 14.42
C PHE A 239 22.48 -27.06 15.29
N ARG A 240 22.76 -25.84 14.80
CA ARG A 240 22.66 -24.59 15.57
C ARG A 240 21.28 -24.25 16.13
N TYR A 241 20.22 -24.87 15.61
CA TYR A 241 18.82 -24.67 16.04
C TYR A 241 18.16 -25.91 16.65
N HIS A 242 18.88 -27.02 16.90
CA HIS A 242 18.31 -28.30 17.39
C HIS A 242 17.45 -28.18 18.66
N SER A 243 17.61 -27.09 19.43
CA SER A 243 16.73 -26.73 20.54
C SER A 243 15.25 -26.59 20.15
N ASP A 244 14.94 -26.18 18.92
CA ASP A 244 13.58 -25.89 18.49
C ASP A 244 12.84 -27.16 18.06
N GLN A 245 13.52 -28.09 17.39
CA GLN A 245 13.08 -29.48 17.25
C GLN A 245 12.85 -30.12 18.63
N THR A 246 13.72 -29.84 19.61
CA THR A 246 13.55 -30.35 20.98
C THR A 246 12.30 -29.77 21.66
N LYS A 247 12.01 -28.47 21.54
CA LYS A 247 10.76 -27.88 22.07
C LYS A 247 9.53 -28.49 21.41
N LEU A 248 9.57 -28.72 20.10
CA LEU A 248 8.49 -29.31 19.31
C LEU A 248 8.29 -30.80 19.61
N GLU A 249 9.37 -31.56 19.85
CA GLU A 249 9.28 -32.93 20.38
C GLU A 249 8.59 -32.96 21.76
N ASN A 250 8.90 -32.00 22.64
CA ASN A 250 8.19 -31.86 23.93
C ASN A 250 6.72 -31.45 23.76
N TYR A 251 6.35 -30.76 22.67
CA TYR A 251 4.95 -30.45 22.36
C TYR A 251 4.18 -31.67 21.85
N LEU A 252 4.82 -32.47 21.00
CA LEU A 252 4.24 -33.63 20.30
C LEU A 252 4.30 -34.95 21.08
N GLY A 253 5.17 -35.04 22.09
CA GLY A 253 5.56 -36.31 22.72
C GLY A 253 6.36 -37.26 21.81
N HIS A 254 6.80 -36.80 20.64
CA HIS A 254 7.60 -37.54 19.67
C HIS A 254 8.39 -36.61 18.73
N TYR A 255 9.51 -37.10 18.20
CA TYR A 255 10.38 -36.32 17.32
C TYR A 255 9.65 -35.86 16.03
N PRO A 256 9.69 -34.56 15.68
CA PRO A 256 8.93 -34.01 14.55
C PRO A 256 9.51 -34.33 13.17
N ASN A 257 8.63 -34.46 12.17
CA ASN A 257 8.98 -34.53 10.74
C ASN A 257 9.16 -33.10 10.17
N PRO A 258 10.27 -32.73 9.50
CA PRO A 258 10.45 -31.37 8.97
C PRO A 258 9.45 -31.00 7.87
N TYR A 259 8.90 -32.00 7.17
CA TYR A 259 7.93 -31.82 6.10
C TYR A 259 6.48 -31.67 6.59
N ASP A 260 6.24 -31.65 7.90
CA ASP A 260 4.92 -31.28 8.45
C ASP A 260 4.63 -29.76 8.42
N TYR A 261 5.68 -28.92 8.28
CA TYR A 261 5.64 -27.47 8.54
C TYR A 261 6.23 -26.63 7.41
N GLY A 262 5.83 -25.36 7.36
CA GLY A 262 6.25 -24.37 6.35
C GLY A 262 5.17 -24.15 5.29
N TYR A 263 3.90 -24.08 5.71
CA TYR A 263 2.72 -23.98 4.86
C TYR A 263 1.72 -22.95 5.40
N ILE A 264 0.78 -22.53 4.55
CA ILE A 264 -0.40 -21.78 4.98
C ILE A 264 -1.37 -22.70 5.76
N VAL A 265 -1.86 -22.21 6.89
CA VAL A 265 -2.90 -22.82 7.75
C VAL A 265 -4.18 -22.00 7.66
N GLU A 266 -5.26 -22.60 7.14
CA GLU A 266 -6.61 -22.04 7.19
C GLU A 266 -7.31 -22.43 8.50
N ILE A 267 -8.04 -21.49 9.10
CA ILE A 267 -9.00 -21.76 10.17
C ILE A 267 -10.39 -21.98 9.55
N GLU A 268 -10.78 -23.24 9.38
CA GLU A 268 -12.15 -23.61 9.04
C GLU A 268 -13.08 -23.47 10.26
N ASN A 269 -14.37 -23.21 10.02
CA ASN A 269 -15.38 -23.03 11.08
C ASN A 269 -15.02 -21.93 12.12
N ALA A 270 -14.29 -20.89 11.69
CA ALA A 270 -13.80 -19.77 12.51
C ALA A 270 -14.87 -18.90 13.21
N THR A 271 -16.16 -19.16 12.96
CA THR A 271 -17.28 -18.60 13.74
C THR A 271 -17.66 -19.46 14.95
N THR A 272 -16.77 -20.35 15.42
CA THR A 272 -17.04 -21.23 16.57
C THR A 272 -15.90 -21.23 17.60
N ALA A 273 -16.25 -21.57 18.84
CA ALA A 273 -15.27 -21.67 19.94
C ALA A 273 -14.25 -22.80 19.73
N GLU A 274 -14.55 -23.84 18.94
CA GLU A 274 -13.60 -24.93 18.64
C GLU A 274 -13.51 -25.09 17.12
N PRO A 275 -12.71 -24.25 16.43
CA PRO A 275 -12.55 -24.29 14.98
C PRO A 275 -11.70 -25.48 14.52
N ASP A 276 -11.71 -25.73 13.22
CA ASP A 276 -10.89 -26.75 12.55
C ASP A 276 -9.67 -26.08 11.87
N PHE A 277 -8.58 -26.83 11.67
CA PHE A 277 -7.34 -26.32 11.06
C PHE A 277 -6.93 -27.16 9.85
N VAL A 278 -6.55 -26.50 8.75
CA VAL A 278 -6.13 -27.17 7.50
C VAL A 278 -4.82 -26.57 6.99
N ARG A 279 -3.77 -27.39 6.78
CA ARG A 279 -2.58 -26.97 6.03
C ARG A 279 -2.79 -27.11 4.53
N HIS A 280 -2.57 -26.06 3.76
CA HIS A 280 -2.61 -26.07 2.29
C HIS A 280 -1.27 -26.49 1.69
N LEU A 281 -0.96 -27.77 1.86
CA LEU A 281 0.26 -28.41 1.33
C LEU A 281 0.47 -28.16 -0.16
N SER A 282 -0.61 -28.08 -0.96
CA SER A 282 -0.52 -27.81 -2.40
C SER A 282 -0.04 -26.39 -2.76
N MET A 283 0.13 -25.48 -1.79
CA MET A 283 0.82 -24.20 -1.97
C MET A 283 2.35 -24.29 -1.90
N GLY A 284 2.92 -25.45 -1.53
CA GLY A 284 4.36 -25.63 -1.39
C GLY A 284 4.91 -25.28 -0.01
N ARG A 285 6.17 -25.67 0.23
CA ARG A 285 6.83 -25.62 1.53
C ARG A 285 8.03 -24.67 1.54
N TYR A 286 7.90 -23.55 2.25
CA TYR A 286 8.92 -22.51 2.38
C TYR A 286 8.60 -21.53 3.53
N SER A 287 9.23 -20.35 3.59
CA SER A 287 8.99 -19.33 4.63
C SER A 287 7.81 -18.45 4.21
N HIS A 288 6.58 -18.92 4.40
CA HIS A 288 5.42 -18.12 3.98
C HIS A 288 5.27 -16.92 4.91
N GLU A 289 5.24 -15.70 4.36
CA GLU A 289 4.89 -14.51 5.13
C GLU A 289 3.37 -14.28 5.09
N ASN A 290 2.77 -14.13 3.90
CA ASN A 290 1.32 -14.30 3.75
C ASN A 290 0.83 -14.79 2.38
N ALA A 291 -0.47 -15.12 2.34
CA ALA A 291 -1.18 -15.67 1.19
C ALA A 291 -2.32 -14.74 0.75
N ALA A 292 -2.10 -13.92 -0.28
CA ALA A 292 -3.14 -13.07 -0.86
C ALA A 292 -3.99 -13.87 -1.86
N VAL A 293 -5.18 -14.32 -1.43
CA VAL A 293 -6.15 -15.04 -2.28
C VAL A 293 -6.96 -14.04 -3.11
N MET A 294 -6.98 -14.22 -4.43
CA MET A 294 -7.60 -13.29 -5.39
C MET A 294 -9.12 -13.49 -5.52
N PRO A 295 -9.87 -12.48 -6.04
CA PRO A 295 -11.33 -12.56 -6.22
C PRO A 295 -11.86 -13.56 -7.26
N ASP A 296 -11.03 -14.42 -7.87
CA ASP A 296 -11.51 -15.64 -8.55
C ASP A 296 -11.65 -16.85 -7.61
N GLU A 297 -11.33 -16.66 -6.33
CA GLU A 297 -11.30 -17.68 -5.27
C GLU A 297 -10.36 -18.86 -5.59
N ARG A 298 -9.35 -18.64 -6.45
CA ARG A 298 -8.44 -19.69 -6.96
C ARG A 298 -6.98 -19.28 -7.05
N THR A 299 -6.70 -18.08 -7.54
CA THR A 299 -5.34 -17.57 -7.70
C THR A 299 -4.86 -17.04 -6.35
N VAL A 300 -3.67 -17.43 -5.91
CA VAL A 300 -3.10 -17.04 -4.61
C VAL A 300 -1.66 -16.59 -4.82
N TYR A 301 -1.35 -15.39 -4.34
CA TYR A 301 0.00 -14.85 -4.27
C TYR A 301 0.64 -15.19 -2.93
N LEU A 302 1.88 -15.68 -2.97
CA LEU A 302 2.57 -16.25 -1.81
C LEU A 302 4.01 -15.73 -1.78
N THR A 303 4.37 -15.07 -0.68
CA THR A 303 5.72 -14.53 -0.44
C THR A 303 6.59 -15.50 0.36
N ASP A 304 7.91 -15.29 0.30
CA ASP A 304 8.92 -16.25 0.76
C ASP A 304 10.09 -15.52 1.45
N ASP A 305 10.08 -15.49 2.78
CA ASP A 305 11.03 -14.68 3.55
C ASP A 305 12.43 -15.31 3.71
N GLY A 306 13.45 -14.46 3.81
CA GLY A 306 14.84 -14.86 4.10
C GLY A 306 15.80 -14.44 2.98
N TYR A 307 16.61 -15.37 2.50
CA TYR A 307 17.61 -15.12 1.46
C TYR A 307 17.59 -16.25 0.42
N GLU A 308 17.90 -15.90 -0.83
CA GLU A 308 17.88 -16.80 -1.98
C GLU A 308 16.47 -17.46 -2.10
N THR A 309 15.46 -16.60 -2.25
CA THR A 309 14.03 -16.91 -2.15
C THR A 309 13.27 -16.70 -3.46
N VAL A 310 12.07 -17.30 -3.56
CA VAL A 310 11.28 -17.36 -4.81
C VAL A 310 9.90 -16.75 -4.59
N LEU A 311 9.47 -15.86 -5.48
CA LEU A 311 8.08 -15.37 -5.49
C LEU A 311 7.17 -16.46 -6.09
N PHE A 312 6.18 -16.92 -5.33
CA PHE A 312 5.29 -18.01 -5.73
C PHE A 312 3.87 -17.55 -6.06
N LYS A 313 3.20 -18.35 -6.88
CA LYS A 313 1.76 -18.24 -7.15
C LYS A 313 1.15 -19.64 -7.20
N PHE A 314 0.02 -19.82 -6.52
CA PHE A 314 -0.79 -21.03 -6.59
C PHE A 314 -2.08 -20.76 -7.37
N VAL A 315 -2.61 -21.76 -8.07
CA VAL A 315 -3.92 -21.69 -8.73
C VAL A 315 -4.72 -22.95 -8.39
N ALA A 316 -5.76 -22.80 -7.56
CA ALA A 316 -6.62 -23.88 -7.13
C ALA A 316 -7.41 -24.52 -8.29
N ASN A 317 -7.70 -25.81 -8.20
CA ASN A 317 -8.53 -26.53 -9.18
C ASN A 317 -10.00 -26.07 -9.14
N THR A 318 -10.49 -25.70 -7.96
CA THR A 318 -11.88 -25.32 -7.68
C THR A 318 -11.90 -23.96 -6.98
N ALA A 319 -12.90 -23.12 -7.27
CA ALA A 319 -13.11 -21.86 -6.56
C ALA A 319 -13.59 -22.13 -5.13
N GLY A 320 -12.95 -21.49 -4.14
CA GLY A 320 -13.26 -21.66 -2.73
C GLY A 320 -12.78 -22.99 -2.12
N ASP A 321 -11.82 -23.65 -2.75
CA ASP A 321 -11.23 -24.92 -2.28
C ASP A 321 -9.75 -24.96 -2.64
N LEU A 322 -8.92 -24.58 -1.66
CA LEU A 322 -7.47 -24.47 -1.77
C LEU A 322 -6.75 -25.83 -1.64
N SER A 323 -7.48 -26.95 -1.47
CA SER A 323 -6.90 -28.26 -1.13
C SER A 323 -6.23 -28.99 -2.31
N ALA A 324 -6.39 -28.51 -3.54
CA ALA A 324 -5.73 -29.04 -4.72
C ALA A 324 -5.58 -27.97 -5.80
N GLY A 325 -4.45 -27.96 -6.50
CA GLY A 325 -4.18 -26.97 -7.56
C GLY A 325 -2.80 -27.13 -8.19
N THR A 326 -2.33 -26.05 -8.82
CA THR A 326 -1.04 -25.96 -9.51
C THR A 326 -0.16 -24.89 -8.88
N LEU A 327 1.10 -25.22 -8.58
CA LEU A 327 2.10 -24.29 -8.04
C LEU A 327 2.99 -23.74 -9.17
N TYR A 328 3.31 -22.45 -9.09
CA TYR A 328 4.15 -21.73 -10.03
C TYR A 328 5.22 -20.91 -9.30
N GLY A 329 6.45 -20.90 -9.82
CA GLY A 329 7.49 -19.94 -9.44
C GLY A 329 7.56 -18.79 -10.45
N ALA A 330 7.85 -17.58 -10.00
CA ALA A 330 8.10 -16.44 -10.88
C ALA A 330 9.47 -16.55 -11.56
N LYS A 331 9.52 -16.23 -12.85
CA LYS A 331 10.76 -15.90 -13.57
C LYS A 331 10.67 -14.45 -14.00
N VAL A 332 11.63 -13.62 -13.60
CA VAL A 332 11.60 -12.19 -13.93
C VAL A 332 12.63 -11.79 -14.99
N THR A 333 12.42 -10.62 -15.57
CA THR A 333 13.40 -9.91 -16.41
C THR A 333 13.47 -8.47 -15.94
N GLN A 334 14.63 -8.08 -15.39
CA GLN A 334 14.88 -6.73 -14.89
C GLN A 334 14.96 -5.70 -16.04
N ASP A 335 14.50 -4.47 -15.76
CA ASP A 335 14.78 -3.30 -16.61
C ASP A 335 16.28 -3.03 -16.80
N ILE A 336 16.62 -2.24 -17.82
CA ILE A 336 18.02 -1.86 -18.14
C ILE A 336 18.73 -1.00 -17.06
N THR A 337 18.02 -0.56 -16.03
CA THR A 337 18.57 0.21 -14.91
C THR A 337 18.89 -0.70 -13.73
N ARG A 338 19.86 -0.26 -12.91
CA ARG A 338 20.23 -0.90 -11.64
C ARG A 338 19.74 -0.14 -10.42
N ASP A 339 19.18 1.04 -10.61
CA ASP A 339 18.74 1.91 -9.51
C ASP A 339 17.46 1.32 -8.90
N SER A 340 17.58 0.66 -7.76
CA SER A 340 16.48 -0.07 -7.10
C SER A 340 15.27 0.83 -6.80
N SER A 341 15.44 2.15 -6.70
CA SER A 341 14.34 3.09 -6.49
C SER A 341 13.41 3.25 -7.71
N VAL A 342 13.83 2.79 -8.90
CA VAL A 342 13.10 2.94 -10.18
C VAL A 342 13.20 1.71 -11.10
N THR A 343 13.86 0.63 -10.67
CA THR A 343 14.01 -0.60 -11.48
C THR A 343 12.80 -1.49 -11.29
N GLY A 344 12.01 -1.71 -12.34
CA GLY A 344 10.97 -2.72 -12.36
C GLY A 344 11.38 -4.02 -13.05
N PHE A 345 10.46 -4.97 -13.02
CA PHE A 345 10.65 -6.36 -13.46
C PHE A 345 9.43 -6.85 -14.25
N ASP A 346 9.64 -7.34 -15.47
CA ASP A 346 8.61 -8.09 -16.21
C ASP A 346 8.56 -9.54 -15.68
N VAL A 347 7.37 -10.15 -15.61
CA VAL A 347 7.15 -11.46 -14.94
C VAL A 347 6.57 -12.52 -15.89
N GLU A 348 7.21 -13.69 -15.94
CA GLU A 348 6.67 -14.94 -16.49
C GLU A 348 6.44 -15.97 -15.36
N TRP A 349 5.45 -16.87 -15.49
CA TRP A 349 5.11 -17.86 -14.47
C TRP A 349 5.47 -19.28 -14.91
N MET A 350 6.36 -19.93 -14.18
CA MET A 350 6.85 -21.29 -14.49
C MET A 350 6.04 -22.34 -13.73
N GLU A 351 5.30 -23.19 -14.46
CA GLU A 351 4.51 -24.30 -13.89
C GLU A 351 5.42 -25.36 -13.26
N MET A 352 5.38 -25.49 -11.93
CA MET A 352 6.20 -26.46 -11.21
C MET A 352 5.54 -27.85 -11.24
N ALA A 353 4.39 -28.00 -10.60
CA ALA A 353 3.58 -29.22 -10.61
C ALA A 353 2.13 -28.95 -10.16
N SER A 354 1.27 -29.96 -10.28
CA SER A 354 -0.10 -29.95 -9.73
C SER A 354 -0.31 -31.14 -8.82
N SER A 355 -0.91 -30.94 -7.64
CA SER A 355 -1.17 -31.99 -6.66
C SER A 355 -2.33 -31.60 -5.71
N SER A 356 -2.53 -32.37 -4.64
CA SER A 356 -3.53 -32.15 -3.60
C SER A 356 -2.98 -32.39 -2.21
N ASN A 357 -3.60 -31.79 -1.18
CA ASN A 357 -3.26 -31.99 0.22
C ASN A 357 -3.25 -33.49 0.60
N ASP A 358 -4.26 -34.25 0.16
CA ASP A 358 -4.35 -35.70 0.38
C ASP A 358 -3.14 -36.46 -0.19
N GLU A 359 -2.71 -36.11 -1.42
CA GLU A 359 -1.60 -36.78 -2.09
C GLU A 359 -0.24 -36.39 -1.49
N ILE A 360 -0.01 -35.09 -1.25
CA ILE A 360 1.22 -34.59 -0.62
C ILE A 360 1.37 -35.13 0.80
N ARG A 361 0.27 -35.26 1.54
CA ARG A 361 0.27 -35.89 2.87
C ARG A 361 0.82 -37.32 2.83
N THR A 362 0.51 -38.10 1.79
CA THR A 362 1.10 -39.46 1.65
C THR A 362 2.59 -39.44 1.38
N TRP A 363 3.14 -38.40 0.73
CA TRP A 363 4.58 -38.23 0.55
C TRP A 363 5.26 -37.79 1.85
N ILE A 364 4.66 -36.85 2.62
CA ILE A 364 5.14 -36.44 3.96
C ILE A 364 5.23 -37.67 4.88
N ASP A 365 4.20 -38.53 4.86
CA ASP A 365 4.12 -39.73 5.69
C ASP A 365 5.24 -40.76 5.44
N GLU A 366 5.92 -40.73 4.28
CA GLU A 366 7.08 -41.58 3.99
C GLU A 366 8.32 -41.20 4.83
N TYR A 367 8.40 -39.95 5.33
CA TYR A 367 9.50 -39.43 6.15
C TYR A 367 9.20 -39.49 7.67
N ASN A 368 8.03 -40.00 8.07
CA ASN A 368 7.65 -40.14 9.47
C ASN A 368 8.54 -41.16 10.22
N GLY A 369 8.97 -40.78 11.41
CA GLY A 369 9.77 -41.65 12.29
C GLY A 369 11.28 -41.63 12.01
N ILE A 370 11.77 -40.73 11.16
CA ILE A 370 13.18 -40.33 11.14
C ILE A 370 13.49 -39.56 12.43
N THR A 371 14.62 -39.86 13.07
CA THR A 371 15.03 -39.28 14.35
C THR A 371 16.51 -38.86 14.34
N ALA A 372 16.98 -38.25 15.43
CA ALA A 372 18.39 -37.97 15.66
C ALA A 372 19.29 -39.24 15.67
N ASP A 373 18.75 -40.41 16.02
CA ASP A 373 19.48 -41.69 15.95
C ASP A 373 19.75 -42.14 14.49
N ASP A 374 19.04 -41.57 13.51
CA ASP A 374 19.16 -41.88 12.08
C ASP A 374 20.13 -40.96 11.32
N PHE A 375 20.70 -39.94 11.98
CA PHE A 375 21.62 -39.00 11.34
C PHE A 375 22.98 -39.64 11.02
N VAL A 376 23.41 -39.53 9.76
CA VAL A 376 24.70 -40.02 9.27
C VAL A 376 25.43 -38.89 8.55
N PRO A 377 26.55 -38.36 9.11
CA PRO A 377 27.26 -37.22 8.53
C PRO A 377 27.68 -37.44 7.06
N GLY A 378 27.20 -36.57 6.17
CA GLY A 378 27.41 -36.68 4.72
C GLY A 378 26.43 -37.61 4.00
N GLN A 379 25.30 -37.93 4.63
CA GLN A 379 24.09 -38.46 4.00
C GLN A 379 22.92 -37.52 4.33
N ASN A 380 21.82 -37.66 3.62
CA ASN A 380 20.57 -36.96 3.88
C ASN A 380 19.47 -38.02 4.11
N SER A 381 18.64 -37.84 5.13
CA SER A 381 17.50 -38.71 5.43
C SER A 381 16.22 -38.33 4.67
N TYR A 382 16.24 -37.16 4.03
CA TYR A 382 15.14 -36.52 3.31
C TYR A 382 15.49 -36.41 1.81
N ILE A 383 14.73 -35.62 1.04
CA ILE A 383 14.96 -35.45 -0.40
C ILE A 383 16.37 -34.90 -0.66
N THR A 384 17.11 -35.56 -1.55
CA THR A 384 18.47 -35.16 -1.95
C THR A 384 18.47 -34.15 -3.10
N ASP A 385 19.54 -33.36 -3.19
CA ASP A 385 19.73 -32.42 -4.31
C ASP A 385 19.88 -33.17 -5.66
N ASP A 386 20.36 -34.43 -5.64
CA ASP A 386 20.36 -35.34 -6.79
C ASP A 386 18.92 -35.69 -7.23
N GLU A 387 17.99 -35.98 -6.30
CA GLU A 387 16.57 -36.25 -6.62
C GLU A 387 15.83 -35.01 -7.13
N ILE A 388 16.17 -33.82 -6.61
CA ILE A 388 15.64 -32.54 -7.09
C ILE A 388 16.12 -32.27 -8.52
N ASN A 389 17.39 -32.58 -8.80
CA ASN A 389 17.96 -32.51 -10.14
C ASN A 389 17.26 -33.51 -11.07
N ASP A 390 17.12 -34.78 -10.68
CA ASP A 390 16.43 -35.82 -11.44
C ASP A 390 14.98 -35.44 -11.81
N TRP A 391 14.26 -34.79 -10.90
CA TRP A 391 12.93 -34.25 -11.16
C TRP A 391 12.97 -33.13 -12.23
N ALA A 392 13.85 -32.14 -12.07
CA ALA A 392 13.95 -30.99 -12.97
C ALA A 392 14.45 -31.40 -14.38
N GLU A 393 15.43 -32.30 -14.46
CA GLU A 393 15.90 -32.87 -15.74
C GLU A 393 14.77 -33.57 -16.49
N GLY A 394 13.93 -34.32 -15.78
CA GLY A 394 12.74 -34.97 -16.32
C GLY A 394 11.68 -34.00 -16.82
N ARG A 395 11.35 -32.94 -16.05
CA ARG A 395 10.38 -31.90 -16.45
C ARG A 395 10.87 -31.08 -17.65
N LEU A 396 12.16 -30.72 -17.68
CA LEU A 396 12.78 -29.93 -18.77
C LEU A 396 13.20 -30.77 -19.98
N ASN A 397 13.24 -32.11 -19.87
CA ASN A 397 13.85 -33.02 -20.83
C ASN A 397 15.27 -32.55 -21.22
N LYS A 398 16.11 -32.32 -20.20
CA LYS A 398 17.43 -31.69 -20.34
C LYS A 398 18.40 -32.25 -19.29
N ASP A 399 19.57 -32.69 -19.76
CA ASP A 399 20.77 -32.91 -18.95
C ASP A 399 21.23 -31.57 -18.36
N LEU A 400 21.07 -31.40 -17.05
CA LEU A 400 21.43 -30.23 -16.25
C LEU A 400 22.79 -30.42 -15.57
N ASN A 401 23.06 -31.61 -15.02
CA ASN A 401 24.28 -31.88 -14.25
C ASN A 401 25.51 -32.22 -15.11
N GLY A 402 25.31 -32.67 -16.36
CA GLY A 402 26.36 -32.96 -17.34
C GLY A 402 26.88 -34.40 -17.34
N ASP A 403 26.22 -35.37 -16.68
CA ASP A 403 26.68 -36.77 -16.64
C ASP A 403 26.46 -37.54 -17.96
N GLY A 404 25.58 -37.03 -18.83
CA GLY A 404 25.24 -37.62 -20.13
C GLY A 404 23.96 -38.45 -20.15
N THR A 405 23.16 -38.41 -19.08
CA THR A 405 21.79 -38.94 -19.02
C THR A 405 20.75 -37.82 -18.85
N ILE A 406 19.48 -38.19 -18.68
CA ILE A 406 18.42 -37.28 -18.25
C ILE A 406 17.75 -38.01 -17.09
N GLY A 407 17.73 -37.36 -15.94
CA GLY A 407 17.15 -37.86 -14.69
C GLY A 407 15.66 -38.14 -14.74
N TYR A 408 15.16 -38.81 -13.68
CA TYR A 408 13.74 -39.19 -13.59
C TYR A 408 13.25 -39.37 -12.14
N ALA A 409 12.34 -38.49 -11.72
CA ALA A 409 11.53 -38.69 -10.52
C ALA A 409 10.29 -39.58 -10.78
N ASN A 410 9.82 -40.29 -9.75
CA ASN A 410 8.64 -41.16 -9.84
C ASN A 410 7.31 -40.43 -9.65
N ASP A 411 7.34 -39.30 -8.95
CA ASP A 411 6.22 -38.43 -8.60
C ASP A 411 6.71 -36.97 -8.49
N ASP A 412 5.77 -36.03 -8.31
CA ASP A 412 6.03 -34.59 -8.23
C ASP A 412 6.18 -34.08 -6.76
N ARG A 413 6.71 -34.89 -5.83
CA ARG A 413 6.87 -34.45 -4.42
C ARG A 413 7.83 -33.27 -4.24
N VAL A 414 8.85 -33.18 -5.09
CA VAL A 414 9.93 -32.18 -5.02
C VAL A 414 9.39 -30.73 -4.96
N PRO A 415 8.52 -30.28 -5.90
CA PRO A 415 7.83 -29.00 -5.84
C PRO A 415 7.08 -28.64 -4.56
N PHE A 416 6.64 -29.60 -3.75
CA PHE A 416 5.79 -29.33 -2.57
C PHE A 416 6.50 -29.54 -1.22
N LEU A 417 7.69 -30.14 -1.22
CA LEU A 417 8.48 -30.44 -0.01
C LEU A 417 9.82 -29.67 0.04
N GLU A 418 10.42 -29.38 -1.13
CA GLU A 418 11.69 -28.65 -1.29
C GLU A 418 11.49 -27.49 -2.30
N SER A 419 10.41 -26.71 -2.13
CA SER A 419 9.86 -25.82 -3.18
C SER A 419 10.84 -24.79 -3.74
N ARG A 420 11.66 -24.13 -2.91
CA ARG A 420 12.70 -23.18 -3.40
C ARG A 420 13.66 -23.85 -4.38
N LYS A 421 14.27 -24.97 -3.96
CA LYS A 421 15.22 -25.74 -4.78
C LYS A 421 14.58 -26.29 -6.05
N ALA A 422 13.31 -26.70 -5.98
CA ALA A 422 12.55 -27.16 -7.13
C ALA A 422 12.34 -26.03 -8.16
N ALA A 423 12.00 -24.83 -7.71
CA ALA A 423 11.84 -23.65 -8.58
C ALA A 423 13.16 -23.22 -9.21
N ALA A 424 14.24 -23.14 -8.41
CA ALA A 424 15.60 -22.87 -8.88
C ALA A 424 16.07 -23.87 -9.95
N ALA A 425 15.92 -25.18 -9.69
CA ALA A 425 16.29 -26.23 -10.63
C ALA A 425 15.46 -26.23 -11.93
N LEU A 426 14.21 -25.73 -11.87
CA LEU A 426 13.35 -25.51 -13.04
C LEU A 426 13.77 -24.26 -13.84
N GLY A 427 14.46 -23.31 -13.20
CA GLY A 427 14.97 -22.07 -13.80
C GLY A 427 14.16 -20.80 -13.50
N ALA A 428 13.29 -20.83 -12.48
CA ALA A 428 12.63 -19.65 -11.91
C ALA A 428 13.67 -18.72 -11.25
N THR A 429 13.26 -17.53 -10.82
CA THR A 429 14.16 -16.58 -10.12
C THR A 429 14.15 -16.85 -8.62
N ASP A 430 15.29 -17.29 -8.09
CA ASP A 430 15.56 -17.61 -6.68
C ASP A 430 16.49 -16.59 -6.00
N GLU A 431 16.58 -15.37 -6.55
CA GLU A 431 17.51 -14.31 -6.11
C GLU A 431 16.91 -13.33 -5.10
N TRP A 432 15.61 -13.43 -4.80
CA TRP A 432 14.93 -12.50 -3.89
C TRP A 432 15.48 -12.63 -2.45
N SER A 433 15.33 -11.56 -1.67
CA SER A 433 15.84 -11.50 -0.29
C SER A 433 14.95 -10.57 0.53
N LYS A 434 14.42 -11.11 1.64
CA LYS A 434 13.49 -10.44 2.56
C LYS A 434 12.19 -9.95 1.88
N MET A 435 11.45 -10.88 1.27
CA MET A 435 10.08 -10.66 0.76
C MET A 435 9.07 -10.86 1.89
N GLU A 436 8.49 -9.76 2.36
CA GLU A 436 7.56 -9.76 3.49
C GLU A 436 6.10 -9.87 3.00
N GLY A 437 5.16 -9.13 3.60
CA GLY A 437 3.74 -9.18 3.26
C GLY A 437 3.37 -8.75 1.84
N VAL A 438 2.43 -9.47 1.22
CA VAL A 438 1.70 -9.07 0.02
C VAL A 438 0.25 -8.70 0.36
N ALA A 439 -0.24 -7.59 -0.18
CA ALA A 439 -1.57 -7.05 0.10
C ALA A 439 -2.35 -6.66 -1.16
N PHE A 440 -3.67 -6.83 -1.12
CA PHE A 440 -4.61 -6.54 -2.19
C PHE A 440 -5.97 -6.17 -1.58
N ASN A 441 -6.75 -5.29 -2.24
CA ASN A 441 -8.11 -4.97 -1.84
C ASN A 441 -9.05 -5.01 -3.06
N PRO A 442 -10.16 -5.79 -3.02
CA PRO A 442 -11.08 -5.94 -4.15
C PRO A 442 -11.87 -4.67 -4.51
N ASN A 443 -11.94 -3.66 -3.63
CA ASN A 443 -12.57 -2.37 -3.91
C ASN A 443 -11.70 -1.47 -4.80
N VAL A 444 -10.38 -1.71 -4.82
CA VAL A 444 -9.38 -1.01 -5.65
C VAL A 444 -8.48 -2.03 -6.39
N PRO A 445 -9.05 -2.84 -7.28
CA PRO A 445 -8.46 -4.11 -7.73
C PRO A 445 -7.34 -3.98 -8.78
N ASP A 446 -6.74 -2.80 -8.95
CA ASP A 446 -5.81 -2.50 -10.06
C ASP A 446 -4.41 -3.12 -9.87
N SER A 447 -4.00 -3.47 -8.65
CA SER A 447 -2.69 -4.07 -8.33
C SER A 447 -2.67 -4.75 -6.96
N LEU A 448 -1.70 -5.65 -6.73
CA LEU A 448 -1.23 -5.94 -5.36
C LEU A 448 -0.08 -5.00 -4.98
N TYR A 449 0.29 -4.98 -3.71
CA TYR A 449 1.52 -4.39 -3.20
C TYR A 449 2.34 -5.44 -2.45
N LEU A 450 3.66 -5.37 -2.56
CA LEU A 450 4.62 -6.32 -1.99
C LEU A 450 5.67 -5.54 -1.18
N ALA A 451 5.82 -5.89 0.10
CA ALA A 451 6.88 -5.39 0.94
C ALA A 451 8.18 -6.19 0.73
N MET A 452 9.30 -5.47 0.77
CA MET A 452 10.64 -6.04 0.70
C MET A 452 11.51 -5.30 1.71
N SER A 453 11.74 -5.84 2.90
CA SER A 453 12.35 -5.04 3.99
C SER A 453 13.80 -4.64 3.68
N ARG A 454 14.47 -5.32 2.74
CA ARG A 454 15.84 -5.05 2.30
C ARG A 454 16.03 -5.40 0.83
N ILE A 455 16.87 -4.65 0.13
CA ILE A 455 17.44 -5.03 -1.17
C ILE A 455 18.92 -5.30 -0.92
N GLU A 456 19.30 -6.56 -0.74
CA GLU A 456 20.67 -7.00 -0.42
C GLU A 456 20.95 -8.41 -0.97
N SER A 457 22.09 -9.01 -0.63
CA SER A 457 22.48 -10.36 -1.04
C SER A 457 22.44 -10.56 -2.57
N ALA A 458 21.84 -11.66 -3.06
CA ALA A 458 21.86 -12.06 -4.47
C ALA A 458 21.37 -10.95 -5.42
N MET A 459 20.29 -10.24 -5.06
CA MET A 459 19.72 -9.09 -5.77
C MET A 459 20.70 -7.93 -6.10
N THR A 460 21.94 -7.98 -5.61
CA THR A 460 22.92 -6.89 -5.70
C THR A 460 24.32 -7.32 -6.14
N ASP A 461 24.54 -8.61 -6.41
CA ASP A 461 25.88 -9.20 -6.54
C ASP A 461 26.50 -9.08 -7.96
N GLY A 462 25.66 -8.93 -8.99
CA GLY A 462 26.07 -8.83 -10.39
C GLY A 462 25.92 -10.09 -11.25
N GLN A 463 25.21 -11.13 -10.79
CA GLN A 463 24.88 -12.33 -11.56
C GLN A 463 23.42 -12.33 -12.07
N ASP A 464 23.07 -13.44 -12.75
CA ASP A 464 21.73 -13.97 -13.08
C ASP A 464 20.60 -12.98 -13.45
N ASP A 465 19.43 -13.00 -12.81
CA ASP A 465 18.24 -12.21 -13.25
C ASP A 465 18.12 -10.83 -12.57
N ILE A 466 18.62 -10.66 -11.33
CA ILE A 466 18.41 -9.48 -10.48
C ILE A 466 19.75 -8.87 -10.03
N ASP A 467 20.12 -7.75 -10.68
CA ASP A 467 21.31 -6.95 -10.36
C ASP A 467 20.92 -5.48 -10.12
N VAL A 468 20.32 -5.17 -8.97
CA VAL A 468 19.96 -3.81 -8.55
C VAL A 468 20.97 -3.21 -7.55
N SER A 469 20.69 -2.02 -7.03
CA SER A 469 21.49 -1.33 -6.02
C SER A 469 21.03 -1.69 -4.61
N LEU A 470 22.00 -1.92 -3.71
CA LEU A 470 21.76 -2.12 -2.28
C LEU A 470 20.84 -1.01 -1.69
N ASN A 471 19.69 -1.41 -1.16
CA ASN A 471 18.85 -0.56 -0.30
C ASN A 471 18.55 -1.27 1.02
N SER A 472 19.34 -0.95 2.04
CA SER A 472 19.18 -1.52 3.39
C SER A 472 17.95 -0.99 4.15
N CYS A 473 17.23 0.02 3.65
CA CYS A 473 15.97 0.50 4.22
C CYS A 473 14.73 -0.10 3.53
N GLY A 474 14.89 -0.96 2.52
CA GLY A 474 13.80 -1.69 1.88
C GLY A 474 12.95 -0.86 0.91
N ILE A 475 12.02 -1.54 0.25
CA ILE A 475 11.17 -1.04 -0.84
C ILE A 475 9.77 -1.63 -0.72
N VAL A 476 8.75 -0.85 -1.08
CA VAL A 476 7.42 -1.40 -1.43
C VAL A 476 7.28 -1.36 -2.95
N TYR A 477 6.94 -2.51 -3.53
CA TYR A 477 6.63 -2.69 -4.94
C TYR A 477 5.12 -2.73 -5.16
N ARG A 478 4.67 -2.25 -6.32
CA ARG A 478 3.34 -2.49 -6.88
C ARG A 478 3.44 -3.63 -7.90
N MET A 479 2.52 -4.59 -7.82
CA MET A 479 2.41 -5.74 -8.72
C MET A 479 1.19 -5.57 -9.62
N ALA A 480 1.42 -5.24 -10.89
CA ALA A 480 0.36 -4.97 -11.86
C ALA A 480 -0.09 -6.23 -12.62
N PHE A 481 -1.40 -6.35 -12.84
CA PHE A 481 -2.01 -7.48 -13.54
C PHE A 481 -1.95 -7.33 -15.08
N GLY A 482 -1.67 -8.44 -15.76
CA GLY A 482 -1.66 -8.52 -17.22
C GLY A 482 -2.99 -8.98 -17.82
N ASN A 483 -3.35 -10.26 -17.62
CA ASN A 483 -4.57 -10.86 -18.15
C ASN A 483 -5.19 -11.81 -17.12
N GLY A 484 -6.34 -11.42 -16.56
CA GLY A 484 -6.85 -12.06 -15.35
C GLY A 484 -5.96 -11.71 -14.17
N TRP A 485 -5.84 -12.61 -13.20
CA TRP A 485 -5.04 -12.41 -11.99
C TRP A 485 -3.53 -12.73 -12.17
N ASP A 486 -3.06 -12.93 -13.41
CA ASP A 486 -1.63 -13.07 -13.70
C ASP A 486 -0.93 -11.70 -13.64
N VAL A 487 -0.24 -11.41 -12.53
CA VAL A 487 0.76 -10.33 -12.47
C VAL A 487 1.81 -10.56 -13.57
N ASN A 488 2.09 -9.51 -14.33
CA ASN A 488 3.08 -9.52 -15.43
C ASN A 488 4.16 -8.45 -15.26
N ARG A 489 4.04 -7.56 -14.27
CA ARG A 489 4.96 -6.45 -14.02
C ARG A 489 5.03 -6.12 -12.53
N ILE A 490 6.23 -5.85 -12.03
CA ILE A 490 6.49 -5.40 -10.66
C ILE A 490 7.31 -4.10 -10.74
N ASP A 491 6.82 -3.01 -10.13
CA ASP A 491 7.45 -1.68 -10.17
C ASP A 491 7.59 -1.08 -8.77
N PRO A 492 8.72 -0.46 -8.40
CA PRO A 492 8.89 0.16 -7.09
C PRO A 492 8.02 1.42 -6.96
N VAL A 493 7.28 1.54 -5.85
CA VAL A 493 6.43 2.72 -5.56
C VAL A 493 6.90 3.51 -4.33
N ILE A 494 7.61 2.86 -3.40
CA ILE A 494 8.19 3.52 -2.22
C ILE A 494 9.59 2.97 -2.00
N SER A 495 10.60 3.84 -1.93
CA SER A 495 11.97 3.48 -1.58
C SER A 495 12.32 4.05 -0.22
N GLY A 496 12.70 3.19 0.72
CA GLY A 496 13.09 3.59 2.08
C GLY A 496 14.42 4.34 2.15
N GLY A 497 14.71 4.93 3.30
CA GLY A 497 15.91 5.74 3.56
C GLY A 497 15.72 7.25 3.37
N PRO A 498 16.79 8.07 3.33
CA PRO A 498 18.18 7.72 3.06
C PRO A 498 18.84 6.89 4.16
N TYR A 499 19.87 6.13 3.77
CA TYR A 499 20.66 5.28 4.65
C TYR A 499 22.01 5.93 5.02
N THR A 500 22.29 6.06 6.31
CA THR A 500 23.51 6.65 6.89
C THR A 500 24.19 5.67 7.83
N SER A 501 25.15 4.88 7.32
CA SER A 501 25.89 3.82 8.02
C SER A 501 26.82 4.28 9.17
N SER A 502 26.59 5.46 9.73
CA SER A 502 27.31 6.01 10.89
C SER A 502 26.39 6.73 11.88
N ALA A 503 25.07 6.65 11.69
CA ALA A 503 24.08 7.04 12.68
C ALA A 503 23.95 5.93 13.75
N GLN A 504 23.12 6.17 14.77
CA GLN A 504 22.72 5.14 15.74
C GLN A 504 21.61 4.23 15.20
N TYR A 505 20.76 4.81 14.35
CA TYR A 505 19.67 4.19 13.62
C TYR A 505 19.90 4.63 12.16
N GLU A 506 20.17 3.69 11.26
CA GLU A 506 20.78 4.04 9.98
C GLU A 506 19.81 4.55 8.92
N CYS A 507 18.49 4.40 9.07
CA CYS A 507 17.52 5.00 8.16
C CYS A 507 16.97 6.32 8.71
N ASP A 508 16.54 7.23 7.84
CA ASP A 508 15.96 8.51 8.24
C ASP A 508 14.57 8.31 8.86
N VAL A 509 14.43 8.71 10.12
CA VAL A 509 13.20 8.65 10.95
C VAL A 509 11.98 9.32 10.31
N ASN A 510 12.14 10.08 9.22
CA ASN A 510 11.08 10.73 8.46
C ASN A 510 10.66 9.98 7.18
N ASN A 511 11.21 8.80 6.91
CA ASN A 511 10.80 7.97 5.79
C ASN A 511 10.81 6.48 6.19
N LEU A 512 10.33 5.63 5.30
CA LEU A 512 10.21 4.20 5.49
C LEU A 512 11.56 3.50 5.73
N ALA A 513 11.59 2.55 6.67
CA ALA A 513 12.68 1.61 6.85
C ALA A 513 12.18 0.20 7.22
N GLY A 514 12.48 -0.79 6.38
CA GLY A 514 12.08 -2.18 6.60
C GLY A 514 10.57 -2.41 6.51
N PRO A 515 9.92 -2.07 5.38
CA PRO A 515 8.51 -2.41 5.18
C PRO A 515 8.27 -3.90 5.34
N ASP A 516 7.18 -4.23 6.04
CA ASP A 516 6.78 -5.58 6.44
C ASP A 516 5.27 -5.76 6.20
N ASN A 517 4.47 -5.53 7.24
CA ASN A 517 3.02 -5.73 7.24
C ASN A 517 2.34 -4.71 6.30
N LEU A 518 1.53 -5.18 5.34
CA LEU A 518 0.82 -4.32 4.38
C LEU A 518 -0.71 -4.46 4.48
N LEU A 519 -1.44 -3.35 4.34
CA LEU A 519 -2.89 -3.34 4.08
C LEU A 519 -3.24 -2.27 3.02
N VAL A 520 -4.04 -2.65 2.02
CA VAL A 520 -4.58 -1.70 1.01
C VAL A 520 -5.97 -1.25 1.46
N LEU A 521 -6.18 0.07 1.57
CA LEU A 521 -7.46 0.67 1.98
C LEU A 521 -8.44 0.79 0.80
N ASP A 522 -9.72 0.97 1.11
CA ASP A 522 -10.81 1.04 0.13
C ASP A 522 -10.72 2.23 -0.85
N ASP A 523 -9.85 3.20 -0.59
CA ASP A 523 -9.55 4.35 -1.46
C ASP A 523 -8.23 4.24 -2.23
N GLY A 524 -7.49 3.13 -2.09
CA GLY A 524 -6.22 2.88 -2.77
C GLY A 524 -4.98 3.37 -2.01
N ARG A 525 -5.13 3.98 -0.83
CA ARG A 525 -4.00 4.24 0.07
C ARG A 525 -3.49 2.93 0.70
N LEU A 526 -2.23 2.94 1.12
CA LEU A 526 -1.55 1.77 1.68
C LEU A 526 -1.14 2.06 3.13
N LEU A 527 -1.45 1.15 4.04
CA LEU A 527 -0.82 1.09 5.37
C LEU A 527 0.40 0.16 5.32
N ILE A 528 1.48 0.60 5.94
CA ILE A 528 2.78 -0.06 5.93
C ILE A 528 3.32 -0.11 7.35
N GLY A 529 3.50 -1.31 7.90
CA GLY A 529 4.26 -1.55 9.12
C GLY A 529 5.75 -1.71 8.85
N GLU A 530 6.56 -1.52 9.89
CA GLU A 530 8.01 -1.73 9.86
C GLU A 530 8.44 -2.89 10.79
N ASP A 531 9.21 -3.85 10.26
CA ASP A 531 10.31 -4.48 10.99
C ASP A 531 11.60 -3.77 10.63
N THR A 532 12.12 -2.99 11.57
CA THR A 532 13.52 -2.63 11.49
C THR A 532 14.18 -2.40 12.84
N ASN A 533 15.48 -2.74 12.88
CA ASN A 533 16.41 -2.29 13.91
C ASN A 533 17.11 -0.96 13.51
N LYS A 534 16.72 -0.36 12.38
CA LYS A 534 17.32 0.85 11.78
C LYS A 534 16.55 2.14 12.13
N HIS A 535 15.56 2.04 13.02
CA HIS A 535 14.81 3.11 13.69
C HIS A 535 14.81 2.87 15.21
N GLU A 536 14.59 3.91 16.03
CA GLU A 536 14.45 3.75 17.49
C GLU A 536 13.12 3.10 17.90
N SER A 537 12.11 3.23 17.03
CA SER A 537 10.76 2.73 17.22
C SER A 537 10.16 2.53 15.84
N ASN A 538 9.69 1.32 15.55
CA ASN A 538 9.02 1.03 14.27
C ASN A 538 7.68 1.78 14.18
N MET A 539 7.28 2.05 12.94
CA MET A 539 6.18 2.97 12.64
C MET A 539 5.15 2.31 11.74
N VAL A 540 3.90 2.76 11.85
CA VAL A 540 2.92 2.54 10.78
C VAL A 540 2.84 3.82 9.95
N TRP A 541 3.02 3.67 8.65
CA TRP A 541 2.89 4.73 7.66
C TRP A 541 1.58 4.56 6.89
N LEU A 542 0.91 5.68 6.59
CA LEU A 542 -0.12 5.78 5.57
C LEU A 542 0.52 6.42 4.33
N TRP A 543 0.53 5.70 3.22
CA TRP A 543 0.97 6.19 1.91
C TRP A 543 -0.20 6.40 0.96
N GLY A 544 -0.09 7.39 0.09
CA GLY A 544 -0.99 7.56 -1.05
C GLY A 544 -0.27 8.18 -2.23
N GLU A 545 -0.64 7.78 -3.45
CA GLU A 545 -0.18 8.50 -4.63
C GLU A 545 -0.75 9.92 -4.62
N LYS A 546 0.16 10.89 -4.71
CA LYS A 546 -0.23 12.27 -4.95
C LYS A 546 -0.83 12.35 -6.35
N SER A 547 -2.09 12.74 -6.45
CA SER A 547 -2.66 13.18 -7.73
C SER A 547 -1.88 14.39 -8.22
N GLU A 548 -0.95 14.18 -9.15
CA GLU A 548 -0.22 15.26 -9.82
C GLU A 548 -1.25 16.25 -10.39
N PRO A 549 -1.32 17.50 -9.90
CA PRO A 549 -2.25 18.48 -10.44
C PRO A 549 -1.82 18.77 -11.88
N LEU A 550 -2.67 18.41 -12.85
CA LEU A 550 -2.44 18.66 -14.28
C LEU A 550 -1.85 20.05 -14.48
N GLU A 551 -0.61 20.15 -15.00
CA GLU A 551 -0.02 21.45 -15.35
C GLU A 551 -0.99 22.14 -16.31
N ALA A 552 -1.57 23.27 -15.88
CA ALA A 552 -2.77 23.83 -16.49
C ALA A 552 -2.51 24.35 -17.91
N ALA A 553 -2.67 23.46 -18.89
CA ALA A 553 -2.48 23.69 -20.30
C ALA A 553 -3.83 23.67 -21.03
N GLY A 554 -4.29 24.84 -21.43
CA GLY A 554 -5.53 25.04 -22.17
C GLY A 554 -6.27 26.30 -21.73
N ASN A 555 -6.64 27.13 -22.69
CA ASN A 555 -7.32 28.40 -22.47
C ASN A 555 -8.65 28.44 -23.24
N ILE A 556 -9.67 29.09 -22.68
CA ILE A 556 -10.97 29.33 -23.33
C ILE A 556 -11.29 30.83 -23.37
N THR A 557 -11.99 31.28 -24.41
CA THR A 557 -12.40 32.70 -24.54
C THR A 557 -13.77 32.83 -25.19
N VAL A 558 -14.68 33.59 -24.55
CA VAL A 558 -15.99 33.93 -25.12
C VAL A 558 -15.83 35.11 -26.11
N ASN A 559 -15.42 34.78 -27.34
CA ASN A 559 -15.15 35.73 -28.42
C ASN A 559 -16.25 36.78 -28.66
N SER A 560 -17.52 36.37 -28.65
CA SER A 560 -18.64 37.31 -28.81
C SER A 560 -19.98 36.75 -28.37
N VAL A 561 -20.87 37.66 -27.95
CA VAL A 561 -22.29 37.42 -27.73
C VAL A 561 -23.08 38.39 -28.60
N GLN A 562 -23.78 37.88 -29.61
CA GLN A 562 -24.35 38.68 -30.69
C GLN A 562 -25.88 38.54 -30.77
N LEU A 563 -26.56 39.67 -30.90
CA LEU A 563 -28.01 39.73 -31.13
C LEU A 563 -28.34 39.25 -32.56
N ARG A 564 -29.07 38.15 -32.67
CA ARG A 564 -29.44 37.51 -33.94
C ARG A 564 -30.78 37.99 -34.48
N ASN A 565 -31.81 38.12 -33.64
CA ASN A 565 -33.14 38.55 -34.08
C ASN A 565 -33.94 39.21 -32.94
N THR A 566 -34.70 40.25 -33.31
CA THR A 566 -35.50 41.03 -32.38
C THR A 566 -36.97 40.53 -32.35
N PRO A 567 -37.64 40.58 -31.19
CA PRO A 567 -39.06 40.23 -31.09
C PRO A 567 -39.95 41.27 -31.78
N SER A 568 -41.03 40.82 -32.40
CA SER A 568 -42.04 41.67 -33.05
C SER A 568 -43.17 42.12 -32.11
N SER A 569 -43.10 41.76 -30.82
CA SER A 569 -44.07 42.15 -29.79
C SER A 569 -43.39 42.42 -28.44
N ASN A 570 -44.05 43.17 -27.56
CA ASN A 570 -43.53 43.52 -26.23
C ASN A 570 -43.45 42.34 -25.23
N ALA A 571 -43.98 41.16 -25.57
CA ALA A 571 -44.02 39.97 -24.71
C ALA A 571 -43.43 38.76 -25.44
N SER A 572 -42.19 38.90 -25.91
CA SER A 572 -41.46 37.85 -26.64
C SER A 572 -39.95 38.01 -26.48
N THR A 573 -39.24 36.89 -26.49
CA THR A 573 -37.79 36.79 -26.27
C THR A 573 -36.96 37.34 -27.44
N TRP A 574 -35.73 37.75 -27.13
CA TRP A 574 -34.71 38.16 -28.10
C TRP A 574 -33.78 36.97 -28.37
N GLY A 575 -33.49 36.69 -29.64
CA GLY A 575 -32.62 35.59 -30.04
C GLY A 575 -31.17 36.02 -30.12
N TYR A 576 -30.28 35.30 -29.44
CA TYR A 576 -28.84 35.55 -29.38
C TYR A 576 -28.04 34.32 -29.83
N ASN A 577 -26.80 34.55 -30.22
CA ASN A 577 -25.79 33.53 -30.43
C ASN A 577 -24.53 33.94 -29.65
N TYR A 578 -23.91 33.00 -28.94
CA TYR A 578 -22.54 33.18 -28.45
C TYR A 578 -21.57 32.39 -29.33
N GLN A 579 -20.29 32.76 -29.27
CA GLN A 579 -19.17 31.97 -29.76
C GLN A 579 -18.11 31.94 -28.65
N ALA A 580 -17.60 30.74 -28.36
CA ALA A 580 -16.37 30.52 -27.61
C ALA A 580 -15.31 29.86 -28.52
N GLU A 581 -14.04 30.07 -28.18
CA GLU A 581 -12.86 29.52 -28.85
C GLU A 581 -11.87 29.01 -27.80
N VAL A 582 -11.06 28.01 -28.15
CA VAL A 582 -10.04 27.41 -27.28
C VAL A 582 -8.65 27.47 -27.91
N ASP A 583 -7.63 27.66 -27.08
CA ASP A 583 -6.23 27.81 -27.47
C ASP A 583 -5.30 27.22 -26.39
N GLU A 584 -3.99 27.14 -26.68
CA GLU A 584 -2.93 26.69 -25.77
C GLU A 584 -3.14 25.26 -25.18
N LEU A 585 -3.92 24.42 -25.86
CA LEU A 585 -4.18 23.01 -25.52
C LEU A 585 -2.92 22.12 -25.66
N GLN A 586 -2.79 21.15 -24.75
CA GLN A 586 -1.74 20.12 -24.78
C GLN A 586 -2.06 19.03 -25.82
N THR A 587 -1.03 18.62 -26.57
CA THR A 587 -1.17 17.56 -27.58
C THR A 587 -1.37 16.19 -26.93
N GLY A 588 -2.45 15.49 -27.29
CA GLY A 588 -2.74 14.12 -26.83
C GLY A 588 -3.73 14.01 -25.67
N LEU A 589 -4.27 15.15 -25.17
CA LEU A 589 -5.41 15.19 -24.26
C LEU A 589 -6.69 15.56 -25.04
N THR A 590 -7.85 15.17 -24.50
CA THR A 590 -9.16 15.58 -25.02
C THR A 590 -9.85 16.47 -23.98
N TYR A 591 -10.34 17.63 -24.37
CA TYR A 591 -10.91 18.62 -23.45
C TYR A 591 -12.45 18.68 -23.55
N THR A 592 -13.06 19.19 -22.48
CA THR A 592 -14.50 19.44 -22.39
C THR A 592 -14.74 20.83 -21.81
N ALA A 593 -15.57 21.62 -22.48
CA ALA A 593 -15.97 22.95 -22.02
C ALA A 593 -17.45 22.97 -21.61
N LEU A 594 -17.71 23.55 -20.44
CA LEU A 594 -19.04 23.80 -19.91
C LEU A 594 -19.40 25.27 -20.12
N ILE A 595 -20.52 25.56 -20.80
CA ILE A 595 -20.99 26.92 -21.03
C ILE A 595 -22.33 27.15 -20.34
N VAL A 596 -22.40 28.15 -19.47
CA VAL A 596 -23.59 28.52 -18.69
C VAL A 596 -23.98 29.96 -18.99
N VAL A 597 -25.27 30.21 -19.22
CA VAL A 597 -25.84 31.56 -19.25
C VAL A 597 -26.52 31.85 -17.92
N LYS A 598 -26.04 32.88 -17.22
CA LYS A 598 -26.57 33.34 -15.93
C LYS A 598 -27.30 34.67 -16.06
N ASP A 599 -28.27 34.89 -15.20
CA ASP A 599 -29.00 36.14 -15.02
C ASP A 599 -28.41 36.93 -13.85
N LEU A 600 -27.98 38.16 -14.08
CA LEU A 600 -27.17 38.93 -13.13
C LEU A 600 -27.98 39.59 -12.01
N GLU A 601 -29.31 39.57 -12.08
CA GLU A 601 -30.20 40.07 -11.02
C GLU A 601 -30.68 38.93 -10.10
N THR A 602 -30.73 37.69 -10.61
CA THR A 602 -31.29 36.53 -9.89
C THR A 602 -30.31 35.37 -9.66
N GLU A 603 -29.11 35.43 -10.24
CA GLU A 603 -28.11 34.33 -10.32
C GLU A 603 -28.61 33.03 -10.98
N GLU A 604 -29.88 32.98 -11.40
CA GLU A 604 -30.49 31.80 -12.04
C GLU A 604 -29.85 31.47 -13.40
N TRP A 605 -29.55 30.19 -13.59
CA TRP A 605 -29.07 29.67 -14.87
C TRP A 605 -30.22 29.63 -15.89
N LYS A 606 -30.09 30.34 -17.00
CA LYS A 606 -31.08 30.36 -18.10
C LYS A 606 -30.69 29.46 -19.28
N GLY A 607 -29.49 28.87 -19.25
CA GLY A 607 -29.02 27.88 -20.22
C GLY A 607 -27.72 27.22 -19.78
N ILE A 608 -27.51 25.97 -20.20
CA ILE A 608 -26.31 25.17 -19.97
C ILE A 608 -26.04 24.30 -21.20
N TRP A 609 -24.79 24.27 -21.67
CA TRP A 609 -24.34 23.49 -22.82
C TRP A 609 -22.99 22.86 -22.56
N TRP A 610 -22.82 21.66 -23.12
CA TRP A 610 -21.62 20.85 -23.04
C TRP A 610 -20.96 20.80 -24.42
N TRP A 611 -19.67 21.07 -24.47
CA TRP A 611 -18.82 20.99 -25.66
C TRP A 611 -17.68 20.02 -25.35
N ASN A 612 -17.90 18.75 -25.71
CA ASN A 612 -17.00 17.64 -25.41
C ASN A 612 -16.21 17.27 -26.67
N GLY A 613 -15.03 16.66 -26.50
CA GLY A 613 -14.25 16.15 -27.63
C GLY A 613 -13.45 17.24 -28.35
N ILE A 614 -12.93 18.19 -27.58
CA ILE A 614 -12.04 19.25 -28.04
C ILE A 614 -10.62 18.69 -28.12
N GLU A 615 -9.95 18.80 -29.26
CA GLU A 615 -8.63 18.20 -29.51
C GLU A 615 -7.66 19.13 -30.27
N GLU A 616 -8.14 20.19 -30.93
CA GLU A 616 -7.32 21.13 -31.71
C GLU A 616 -7.41 22.59 -31.23
N ASN A 617 -6.29 23.32 -31.32
CA ASN A 617 -6.23 24.76 -31.03
C ASN A 617 -6.94 25.58 -32.13
N GLY A 618 -7.70 26.60 -31.73
CA GLY A 618 -8.57 27.39 -32.60
C GLY A 618 -9.90 26.69 -32.95
N GLU A 619 -10.27 25.62 -32.24
CA GLU A 619 -11.63 25.10 -32.31
C GLU A 619 -12.64 26.10 -31.74
N GLN A 620 -13.85 26.15 -32.33
CA GLN A 620 -14.87 27.15 -32.01
C GLN A 620 -16.25 26.52 -31.86
N TYR A 621 -16.93 26.87 -30.78
CA TYR A 621 -18.30 26.43 -30.49
C TYR A 621 -19.24 27.62 -30.33
N GLY A 622 -20.43 27.55 -30.93
CA GLY A 622 -21.41 28.61 -30.82
C GLY A 622 -22.84 28.09 -30.82
N HIS A 623 -23.57 28.36 -29.74
CA HIS A 623 -24.96 27.95 -29.58
C HIS A 623 -25.94 29.12 -29.78
N ASN A 624 -27.20 28.80 -30.13
CA ASN A 624 -28.27 29.77 -30.31
C ASN A 624 -29.27 29.66 -29.15
N PHE A 625 -29.52 30.75 -28.45
CA PHE A 625 -30.42 30.80 -27.29
C PHE A 625 -31.36 32.00 -27.38
N SER A 626 -32.29 32.14 -26.44
CA SER A 626 -33.24 33.26 -26.43
C SER A 626 -33.66 33.63 -25.03
N LEU A 627 -33.64 34.92 -24.70
CA LEU A 627 -33.87 35.44 -23.35
C LEU A 627 -34.94 36.54 -23.35
N GLU A 628 -35.52 36.80 -22.18
CA GLU A 628 -36.32 38.00 -21.94
C GLU A 628 -35.41 39.22 -21.70
N LYS A 629 -36.00 40.39 -21.42
CA LYS A 629 -35.22 41.60 -21.12
C LYS A 629 -34.54 41.45 -19.75
N GLY A 630 -33.24 41.69 -19.69
CA GLY A 630 -32.46 41.56 -18.46
C GLY A 630 -30.96 41.78 -18.69
N CYS A 631 -30.19 41.56 -17.64
CA CYS A 631 -28.74 41.58 -17.60
C CYS A 631 -28.23 40.15 -17.43
N TYR A 632 -27.30 39.73 -18.28
CA TYR A 632 -26.88 38.33 -18.35
C TYR A 632 -25.37 38.22 -18.56
N SER A 633 -24.78 37.10 -18.16
CA SER A 633 -23.44 36.70 -18.57
C SER A 633 -23.45 35.36 -19.29
N VAL A 634 -22.47 35.16 -20.17
CA VAL A 634 -22.06 33.85 -20.67
C VAL A 634 -20.75 33.51 -19.98
N LEU A 635 -20.75 32.48 -19.13
CA LEU A 635 -19.55 31.91 -18.54
C LEU A 635 -19.21 30.62 -19.30
N ALA A 636 -17.97 30.48 -19.75
CA ALA A 636 -17.43 29.23 -20.30
C ALA A 636 -16.23 28.79 -19.46
N SER A 637 -16.20 27.53 -19.05
CA SER A 637 -15.13 26.93 -18.24
C SER A 637 -14.61 25.66 -18.92
N LEU A 638 -13.28 25.51 -18.98
CA LEU A 638 -12.57 24.43 -19.67
C LEU A 638 -11.97 23.44 -18.67
N TYR A 639 -12.08 22.15 -18.98
CA TYR A 639 -11.56 21.03 -18.20
C TYR A 639 -10.87 20.02 -19.13
N GLU A 640 -9.97 19.21 -18.59
CA GLU A 640 -9.57 17.95 -19.24
C GLU A 640 -10.74 16.95 -19.09
N SER A 641 -11.00 16.12 -20.10
CA SER A 641 -12.22 15.31 -20.13
C SER A 641 -12.19 14.10 -19.21
N THR A 642 -11.01 13.54 -18.94
CA THR A 642 -10.82 12.39 -18.05
C THR A 642 -11.03 12.82 -16.60
N ASP A 643 -10.36 13.88 -16.16
CA ASP A 643 -10.55 14.57 -14.87
C ASP A 643 -12.04 14.90 -14.62
N LEU A 644 -12.68 15.61 -15.55
CA LEU A 644 -14.10 15.95 -15.46
C LEU A 644 -15.04 14.73 -15.48
N SER A 645 -14.62 13.60 -16.07
CA SER A 645 -15.39 12.35 -16.05
C SER A 645 -15.18 11.51 -14.79
N THR A 646 -14.06 11.71 -14.09
CA THR A 646 -13.68 10.95 -12.89
C THR A 646 -14.39 11.51 -11.66
N ASP A 647 -14.27 12.82 -11.39
CA ASP A 647 -15.11 13.50 -10.39
C ASP A 647 -15.57 14.90 -10.82
N VAL A 648 -16.80 14.94 -11.34
CA VAL A 648 -17.52 16.16 -11.76
C VAL A 648 -17.62 17.23 -10.65
N LYS A 649 -17.44 16.90 -9.37
CA LYS A 649 -17.49 17.88 -8.26
C LYS A 649 -16.16 18.61 -8.05
N ASN A 650 -15.05 17.90 -8.23
CA ASN A 650 -13.71 18.34 -7.85
C ASN A 650 -12.81 18.63 -9.06
N ALA A 651 -13.24 18.26 -10.27
CA ALA A 651 -12.56 18.49 -11.54
C ALA A 651 -12.00 19.92 -11.69
N THR A 652 -10.78 19.99 -12.19
CA THR A 652 -9.97 21.21 -12.24
C THR A 652 -10.41 22.10 -13.40
N VAL A 653 -10.89 23.30 -13.08
CA VAL A 653 -11.08 24.36 -14.09
C VAL A 653 -9.71 24.85 -14.55
N LEU A 654 -9.33 24.49 -15.78
CA LEU A 654 -8.04 24.86 -16.38
C LEU A 654 -8.02 26.34 -16.81
N SER A 655 -9.16 26.83 -17.31
CA SER A 655 -9.38 28.21 -17.73
C SER A 655 -10.87 28.53 -17.75
N ASP A 656 -11.23 29.78 -17.48
CA ASP A 656 -12.59 30.29 -17.63
C ASP A 656 -12.64 31.67 -18.30
N SER A 657 -13.80 31.97 -18.89
CA SER A 657 -14.05 33.24 -19.57
C SER A 657 -15.51 33.65 -19.43
N GLU A 658 -15.73 34.86 -18.92
CA GLU A 658 -17.06 35.45 -18.76
C GLU A 658 -17.28 36.69 -19.64
N ALA A 659 -18.45 36.76 -20.28
CA ALA A 659 -18.88 37.90 -21.10
C ALA A 659 -20.29 38.37 -20.69
N GLU A 660 -20.38 39.55 -20.06
CA GLU A 660 -21.65 40.22 -19.77
C GLU A 660 -22.30 40.81 -21.02
N PHE A 661 -23.63 40.77 -21.10
CA PHE A 661 -24.41 41.36 -22.18
C PHE A 661 -25.82 41.78 -21.73
N ILE A 662 -26.36 42.79 -22.43
CA ILE A 662 -27.68 43.37 -22.15
C ILE A 662 -28.70 42.84 -23.17
N VAL A 663 -29.88 42.44 -22.69
CA VAL A 663 -30.99 42.03 -23.55
C VAL A 663 -32.07 43.11 -23.63
N GLY A 664 -32.32 43.60 -24.84
CA GLY A 664 -33.33 44.64 -25.13
C GLY A 664 -32.72 46.03 -25.31
N SER A 665 -33.38 47.05 -24.75
CA SER A 665 -33.08 48.47 -25.02
C SER A 665 -32.84 49.30 -23.75
N GLY A 666 -32.61 48.63 -22.62
CA GLY A 666 -32.32 49.22 -21.33
C GLY A 666 -30.82 49.34 -21.04
N THR A 667 -30.48 49.64 -19.79
CA THR A 667 -29.12 49.68 -19.27
C THR A 667 -29.00 48.84 -18.02
N CYS A 668 -27.87 48.13 -17.88
CA CYS A 668 -27.51 47.40 -16.67
C CYS A 668 -26.66 48.29 -15.76
N VAL A 669 -26.96 48.29 -14.47
CA VAL A 669 -26.15 48.92 -13.42
C VAL A 669 -26.11 47.94 -12.25
N ASP A 670 -24.91 47.54 -11.83
CA ASP A 670 -24.67 46.59 -10.74
C ASP A 670 -25.55 45.31 -10.85
N GLY A 671 -25.61 44.72 -12.05
CA GLY A 671 -26.41 43.53 -12.38
C GLY A 671 -27.89 43.77 -12.66
N ILE A 672 -28.45 44.93 -12.29
CA ILE A 672 -29.91 45.21 -12.33
C ILE A 672 -30.32 45.87 -13.65
N TYR A 673 -31.44 45.44 -14.25
CA TYR A 673 -31.92 45.95 -15.54
C TYR A 673 -32.89 47.14 -15.42
N SER A 674 -32.49 48.32 -15.94
CA SER A 674 -33.38 49.48 -16.06
C SER A 674 -33.84 49.72 -17.50
N ASN A 675 -35.12 50.06 -17.68
CA ASN A 675 -35.63 50.61 -18.95
C ASN A 675 -35.52 52.15 -19.02
N GLU A 676 -35.10 52.81 -17.94
CA GLU A 676 -34.94 54.27 -17.89
C GLU A 676 -33.52 54.66 -18.31
N VAL A 677 -33.42 55.34 -19.45
CA VAL A 677 -32.19 55.99 -19.88
C VAL A 677 -31.93 57.18 -18.95
N PHE A 678 -30.91 57.06 -18.10
CA PHE A 678 -30.45 58.17 -17.26
C PHE A 678 -29.82 59.28 -18.13
N ASP A 679 -30.64 60.21 -18.58
CA ASP A 679 -30.18 61.49 -19.13
C ASP A 679 -29.58 62.31 -17.98
N SER A 680 -28.32 62.71 -18.09
CA SER A 680 -27.50 63.15 -16.95
C SER A 680 -27.63 64.66 -16.67
N GLN A 681 -28.85 65.13 -16.44
CA GLN A 681 -29.16 66.52 -16.12
C GLN A 681 -30.28 66.69 -15.09
N GLU A 682 -30.05 67.59 -14.12
CA GLU A 682 -31.02 68.26 -13.22
C GLU A 682 -31.76 67.32 -12.21
N ASP A 683 -31.72 67.51 -10.88
CA ASP A 683 -31.07 68.52 -10.04
C ASP A 683 -30.66 67.94 -8.67
N MET A 684 -29.53 68.41 -8.14
CA MET A 684 -29.28 68.49 -6.69
C MET A 684 -29.24 69.96 -6.29
N ASP A 685 -30.22 70.43 -5.53
CA ASP A 685 -30.26 71.81 -5.03
C ASP A 685 -29.97 71.93 -3.52
N ASP A 686 -29.38 73.06 -3.19
CA ASP A 686 -29.12 73.69 -1.90
C ASP A 686 -28.20 72.98 -0.87
N ARG A 687 -26.90 73.28 -0.99
CA ARG A 687 -26.21 74.07 0.04
C ARG A 687 -25.02 74.88 -0.50
N THR A 688 -25.23 76.20 -0.63
CA THR A 688 -24.18 77.25 -0.73
C THR A 688 -23.22 77.20 0.48
N GLU A 689 -21.96 77.66 0.48
CA GLU A 689 -21.13 78.53 -0.38
C GLU A 689 -19.64 78.09 -0.15
N ASP A 690 -18.58 78.43 -0.89
CA ASP A 690 -18.29 79.50 -1.86
C ASP A 690 -17.24 79.02 -2.93
N ASN A 691 -16.66 79.96 -3.70
CA ASN A 691 -16.02 79.83 -5.01
C ASN A 691 -14.48 79.58 -5.10
N VAL A 692 -14.07 78.62 -5.97
CA VAL A 692 -13.17 78.78 -7.18
C VAL A 692 -11.70 79.29 -7.00
N PRO A 693 -10.66 78.80 -7.76
CA PRO A 693 -10.45 77.52 -8.48
C PRO A 693 -8.99 76.92 -8.42
N GLY A 694 -8.79 75.73 -9.04
CA GLY A 694 -7.71 75.57 -10.05
C GLY A 694 -6.72 74.40 -9.93
N PHE A 695 -6.67 73.55 -10.98
CA PHE A 695 -5.75 72.41 -11.23
C PHE A 695 -5.82 71.24 -10.21
N GLY A 696 -5.69 69.95 -10.57
CA GLY A 696 -5.69 69.28 -11.89
C GLY A 696 -4.58 68.23 -12.08
N VAL A 697 -4.92 67.09 -12.74
CA VAL A 697 -4.04 66.13 -13.45
C VAL A 697 -3.36 64.98 -12.66
N LEU A 698 -3.56 63.74 -13.15
CA LEU A 698 -2.87 62.43 -12.90
C LEU A 698 -2.84 61.88 -11.44
N LEU A 699 -2.97 60.58 -11.12
CA LEU A 699 -2.82 59.27 -11.79
C LEU A 699 -1.37 58.69 -11.81
N SER A 700 -1.05 57.87 -10.81
CA SER A 700 0.05 56.87 -10.76
C SER A 700 -0.24 55.87 -9.62
N MET A 701 -0.56 54.60 -9.86
CA MET A 701 0.28 53.45 -10.28
C MET A 701 0.95 52.66 -9.14
N VAL A 702 0.73 51.33 -9.16
CA VAL A 702 1.67 50.23 -8.84
C VAL A 702 1.96 49.88 -7.36
N ALA A 703 1.16 48.92 -6.87
CA ALA A 703 1.55 47.56 -6.43
C ALA A 703 2.30 47.25 -5.11
N LEU A 704 2.10 45.98 -4.69
CA LEU A 704 2.97 45.10 -3.89
C LEU A 704 3.45 45.55 -2.50
N LEU A 705 2.87 44.97 -1.45
CA LEU A 705 3.49 43.81 -0.77
C LEU A 705 2.54 43.19 0.29
N GLY A 706 2.68 41.88 0.51
CA GLY A 706 2.01 41.16 1.59
C GLY A 706 2.89 40.99 2.84
N ALA A 707 2.40 40.17 3.78
CA ALA A 707 3.05 39.73 5.01
C ALA A 707 3.40 40.79 6.09
N ALA A 708 2.63 40.80 7.18
CA ALA A 708 3.19 40.71 8.54
C ALA A 708 2.11 40.43 9.61
N MET A 709 2.28 39.32 10.34
CA MET A 709 1.92 39.08 11.75
C MET A 709 0.66 39.71 12.36
N PHE A 710 -0.25 38.85 12.82
CA PHE A 710 -0.99 39.08 14.07
C PHE A 710 -0.70 37.97 15.09
N THR A 711 0.12 38.28 16.09
CA THR A 711 0.22 37.48 17.31
C THR A 711 -0.31 38.27 18.51
N ASN A 712 -1.02 37.58 19.40
CA ASN A 712 -1.35 38.00 20.77
C ASN A 712 -2.17 39.30 20.96
N ARG A 713 -3.35 39.16 21.59
CA ARG A 713 -3.40 39.21 23.08
C ARG A 713 -4.77 38.91 23.69
N LYS A 714 -4.75 37.95 24.63
CA LYS A 714 -5.45 37.97 25.94
C LYS A 714 -6.99 37.99 25.95
N ARG A 715 -7.55 36.98 26.64
CA ARG A 715 -7.61 37.12 28.10
C ARG A 715 -7.18 35.86 28.83
#